data_AF-A0A848ATB6-F1
#
_entry.id   AF-A0A848ATB6-F1
#
_cell.length_a   1.000
_cell.length_b   1.000
_cell.length_c   1.000
_cell.angle_alpha   90.00
_cell.angle_beta   90.00
_cell.angle_gamma   90.00
#
_symmetry.space_group_name_H-M   'P 1'
#
loop_
_entity.id
_entity.type
_entity.pdbx_description
1 polymer ?
#
loop_
_entity_poly.entity_id
_entity_poly.type
_entity_poly.pdbx_seq_one_letter_code
_entity_poly.pdbx_strand_id
1 'polypeptide(L)'
;MNPRPENPDYAASCDRFRVEFPEELPISRHVDEIKKAWESSPVIIVGGDTGSGKTTQLPKIALALGYGRRGRIGCTQPRRIAASAMSRRVAQELGCEPGTGVGYQVRFDDRTTKSTVLKFMTDGILLAETRNDRSLRQYEVLIIDEAHERSLNIDFLLGYLKNLLPHRPDLKVAISSATLDTQEFSRFFNDAPVIAIEGRTYPVEDVFMPPEYDEELSAQIARAAEFVTSLDPQGDILVFLPGEREIRDATDVLTGRRLRNTEVLPLFGRLSAADQQKVFNPGGQRRIVLATNVAETSVTIPRIRFVIDSGLARIKRFNPRTQIEELQVESISQASARQRRGRCGRIADGVCVHLYSEEDLERSAPYTDPEIKRTGLAGVILQMAALGLPRITHFPFINPPPPAAVREGLRTLEDLRALDPAGRLTREGWKLAELPIDPHLGKMLAFAEKRRVLPELLVIAAYLSIQDPQERPLEKQQAADEAHRRYRDKKSDFVTILNLWNAIQEECPSNRQLRVFARKNFYNFNRLLEWRNLAADLADAAADLKWSGAKLPKLLENPPYDQVHQSILAGIPRHIARYMPEEQHYLGTGARKFLIFPGSGLFKAKPAPEWLMSFALVETSRLFARQNAAIRPDYLEQAAPHLCTRIYDQPYWDAESGFVYARERLTFGGLLIHNGRRVLYSKSHPAEAREIFIREALATGSVIIPKTWVEKSARVLESLALLEEKVRRPGTILDPEAVVEHYLTLLPEGIDSVKSLKELIRNDSQDYSISPQDAMQEQFRQWAEGDYPDALAFSGQSFRLRYSFTPGEPEDGLTLYVPSDQLNLLPGHALDWLIPGYLPEKVELMIRALPKPVRQAAGPIAETVAAFCEAVKSGTVFSEQPLAAALAEYLRDNLREPVAPADFDNVRLPEYLTMKLAELNRNGKIVQLHREIPASVQQGSRLSRAVAGAKNYTAAGCTAWPGLKPLPFEVELPNGNGKTAYPALCDEGESIGQALYLKESEARMNHRKGIIRLFKLENAAQLKFFKRTIRFSRQAELSWFLNYRDYADDLLDTAIAAAFESDLWEIRDGLAFGIGAEHAKQELGSFVDRMVKQLEGYYANYQLGRDLAKRIKAQCPESAADMKRHLDFLFRNRFLKSDFVFEDYPRYLRGVKIRAERAAGAPGRDETKLDAISDYLDRFHLAAESVPELTDKPLLHDFWRLTEECRLAVFAPEVPLGERAPLKKLDKAWEELRF
;
A
#
# COMPACT_ATOMS: atom_id res chain seq x y z
N MET A 1 -68.80 24.58 6.81
CA MET A 1 -69.08 23.31 6.07
C MET A 1 -70.49 22.88 6.41
N ASN A 2 -71.30 22.45 5.43
CA ASN A 2 -72.59 21.82 5.72
C ASN A 2 -72.36 20.52 6.51
N PRO A 3 -73.19 20.20 7.52
CA PRO A 3 -73.09 18.95 8.25
C PRO A 3 -73.25 17.77 7.30
N ARG A 4 -72.46 16.71 7.50
CA ARG A 4 -72.55 15.51 6.68
C ARG A 4 -73.93 14.85 6.84
N PRO A 5 -74.47 14.21 5.78
CA PRO A 5 -75.70 13.46 5.89
C PRO A 5 -75.56 12.30 6.90
N GLU A 6 -76.65 11.90 7.52
CA GLU A 6 -76.68 10.72 8.39
C GLU A 6 -76.38 9.45 7.57
N ASN A 7 -75.66 8.51 8.19
CA ASN A 7 -75.48 7.18 7.64
C ASN A 7 -76.66 6.29 8.09
N PRO A 8 -77.43 5.70 7.16
CA PRO A 8 -78.61 4.90 7.50
C PRO A 8 -78.33 3.74 8.46
N ASP A 9 -77.19 3.05 8.31
CA ASP A 9 -76.81 1.92 9.16
C ASP A 9 -76.50 2.38 10.60
N TYR A 10 -75.89 3.56 10.73
CA TYR A 10 -75.57 4.16 12.02
C TYR A 10 -76.82 4.71 12.71
N ALA A 11 -77.67 5.44 11.99
CA ALA A 11 -78.94 5.93 12.52
C ALA A 11 -79.81 4.77 13.04
N ALA A 12 -79.96 3.70 12.25
CA ALA A 12 -80.72 2.52 12.65
C ALA A 12 -80.15 1.79 13.89
N SER A 13 -78.83 1.84 14.09
CA SER A 13 -78.18 1.26 15.27
C SER A 13 -78.36 2.15 16.50
N CYS A 14 -78.20 3.47 16.34
CA CYS A 14 -78.44 4.45 17.40
C CYS A 14 -79.88 4.37 17.94
N ASP A 15 -80.88 4.20 17.05
CA ASP A 15 -82.30 4.11 17.44
C ASP A 15 -82.63 2.86 18.27
N ARG A 16 -81.75 1.85 18.28
CA ARG A 16 -81.90 0.62 19.08
C ARG A 16 -81.19 0.69 20.43
N PHE A 17 -80.27 1.63 20.64
CA PHE A 17 -79.49 1.71 21.86
C PHE A 17 -80.32 2.25 23.03
N ARG A 18 -80.17 1.62 24.20
CA ARG A 18 -80.73 2.12 25.47
C ARG A 18 -79.66 2.91 26.22
N VAL A 19 -79.73 4.23 26.15
CA VAL A 19 -78.73 5.11 26.75
C VAL A 19 -79.19 5.53 28.15
N GLU A 20 -78.76 4.77 29.17
CA GLU A 20 -79.03 5.04 30.59
C GLU A 20 -77.72 5.22 31.37
N PHE A 21 -77.71 6.04 32.44
CA PHE A 21 -76.52 6.33 33.25
C PHE A 21 -76.70 5.80 34.68
N PRO A 22 -75.89 4.83 35.16
CA PRO A 22 -76.02 4.27 36.50
C PRO A 22 -75.73 5.31 37.60
N GLU A 23 -76.63 5.52 38.55
CA GLU A 23 -76.49 6.53 39.63
C GLU A 23 -75.31 6.25 40.58
N GLU A 24 -74.90 4.98 40.72
CA GLU A 24 -73.75 4.62 41.56
C GLU A 24 -72.41 5.14 41.03
N LEU A 25 -72.28 5.41 39.74
CA LEU A 25 -71.02 5.86 39.12
C LEU A 25 -70.82 7.37 39.31
N PRO A 26 -69.65 7.83 39.77
CA PRO A 26 -69.38 9.27 39.96
C PRO A 26 -69.63 10.14 38.73
N ILE A 27 -69.24 9.68 37.53
CA ILE A 27 -69.42 10.45 36.29
C ILE A 27 -70.89 10.78 35.98
N SER A 28 -71.84 9.97 36.45
CA SER A 28 -73.27 10.15 36.17
C SER A 28 -73.81 11.48 36.70
N ARG A 29 -73.20 12.04 37.75
CA ARG A 29 -73.55 13.36 38.32
C ARG A 29 -73.09 14.53 37.44
N HIS A 30 -72.14 14.29 36.54
CA HIS A 30 -71.52 15.31 35.68
C HIS A 30 -71.97 15.19 34.21
N VAL A 31 -72.97 14.36 33.89
CA VAL A 31 -73.42 14.15 32.50
C VAL A 31 -73.83 15.46 31.84
N ASP A 32 -74.63 16.29 32.50
CA ASP A 32 -75.11 17.56 31.91
C ASP A 32 -73.98 18.60 31.78
N GLU A 33 -73.02 18.60 32.71
CA GLU A 33 -71.81 19.43 32.64
C GLU A 33 -70.95 19.04 31.43
N ILE A 34 -70.72 17.74 31.23
CA ILE A 34 -69.95 17.21 30.08
C ILE A 34 -70.66 17.52 28.76
N LYS A 35 -71.99 17.37 28.69
CA LYS A 35 -72.79 17.73 27.52
C LYS A 35 -72.61 19.20 27.13
N LYS A 36 -72.80 20.09 28.10
CA LYS A 36 -72.65 21.54 27.90
C LYS A 36 -71.22 21.91 27.46
N ALA A 37 -70.21 21.25 28.05
CA ALA A 37 -68.82 21.47 27.65
C ALA A 37 -68.56 21.07 26.19
N TRP A 38 -69.06 19.91 25.74
CA TRP A 38 -68.91 19.45 24.34
C TRP A 38 -69.70 20.28 23.32
N GLU A 39 -70.82 20.88 23.72
CA GLU A 39 -71.54 21.84 22.87
C GLU A 39 -70.70 23.10 22.65
N SER A 40 -70.08 23.61 23.71
CA SER A 40 -69.30 24.86 23.69
C SER A 40 -67.88 24.73 23.12
N SER A 41 -67.27 23.54 23.16
CA SER A 41 -65.88 23.30 22.74
C SER A 41 -65.73 22.05 21.88
N PRO A 42 -64.87 22.04 20.84
CA PRO A 42 -64.56 20.83 20.08
C PRO A 42 -63.77 19.81 20.89
N VAL A 43 -63.04 20.24 21.93
CA VAL A 43 -62.23 19.39 22.81
C VAL A 43 -62.64 19.59 24.25
N ILE A 44 -62.79 18.50 25.01
CA ILE A 44 -62.94 18.54 26.47
C ILE A 44 -61.92 17.63 27.13
N ILE A 45 -61.52 17.97 28.34
CA ILE A 45 -60.64 17.15 29.19
C ILE A 45 -61.46 16.65 30.36
N VAL A 46 -61.47 15.34 30.60
CA VAL A 46 -62.23 14.71 31.68
C VAL A 46 -61.27 14.01 32.63
N GLY A 47 -61.07 14.60 33.80
CA GLY A 47 -60.23 14.07 34.87
C GLY A 47 -61.04 13.28 35.89
N GLY A 48 -60.48 12.21 36.44
CA GLY A 48 -61.03 11.54 37.62
C GLY A 48 -60.46 10.14 37.80
N ASP A 49 -60.52 9.57 38.99
CA ASP A 49 -59.84 8.30 39.29
C ASP A 49 -60.33 7.11 38.45
N THR A 50 -59.51 6.05 38.37
CA THR A 50 -59.94 4.79 37.76
C THR A 50 -61.15 4.23 38.51
N GLY A 51 -62.18 3.81 37.79
CA GLY A 51 -63.44 3.35 38.38
C GLY A 51 -64.54 4.42 38.47
N SER A 52 -64.26 5.69 38.14
CA SER A 52 -65.27 6.74 38.10
C SER A 52 -66.31 6.61 36.97
N GLY A 53 -66.08 5.70 36.02
CA GLY A 53 -66.99 5.43 34.90
C GLY A 53 -66.65 6.14 33.57
N LYS A 54 -65.54 6.90 33.50
CA LYS A 54 -65.13 7.68 32.30
C LYS A 54 -65.21 6.87 30.99
N THR A 55 -64.48 5.76 30.93
CA THR A 55 -64.34 4.92 29.74
C THR A 55 -65.66 4.36 29.22
N THR A 56 -66.58 3.97 30.12
CA THR A 56 -67.85 3.36 29.76
C THR A 56 -68.93 4.40 29.48
N GLN A 57 -68.91 5.54 30.18
CA GLN A 57 -69.98 6.53 30.08
C GLN A 57 -69.71 7.63 29.06
N LEU A 58 -68.47 8.06 28.79
CA LEU A 58 -68.19 9.11 27.79
C LEU A 58 -68.73 8.77 26.38
N PRO A 59 -68.58 7.54 25.85
CA PRO A 59 -69.20 7.17 24.58
C PRO A 59 -70.73 7.26 24.60
N LYS A 60 -71.36 6.94 25.73
CA LYS A 60 -72.81 7.01 25.92
C LYS A 60 -73.31 8.45 26.02
N ILE A 61 -72.54 9.34 26.66
CA ILE A 61 -72.83 10.78 26.69
C ILE A 61 -72.75 11.36 25.26
N ALA A 62 -71.78 10.93 24.45
CA ALA A 62 -71.71 11.32 23.04
C ALA A 62 -72.94 10.86 22.24
N LEU A 63 -73.42 9.63 22.44
CA LEU A 63 -74.68 9.15 21.86
C LEU A 63 -75.89 9.99 22.30
N ALA A 64 -75.95 10.37 23.59
CA ALA A 64 -77.04 11.20 24.13
C ALA A 64 -77.07 12.63 23.55
N LEU A 65 -75.95 13.12 23.01
CA LEU A 65 -75.86 14.39 22.28
C LEU A 65 -76.25 14.26 20.79
N GLY A 66 -76.64 13.05 20.35
CA GLY A 66 -77.00 12.77 18.96
C GLY A 66 -75.82 12.48 18.03
N TYR A 67 -74.59 12.38 18.56
CA TYR A 67 -73.45 11.92 17.78
C TYR A 67 -73.51 10.41 17.53
N GLY A 68 -72.74 9.92 16.56
CA GLY A 68 -72.73 8.51 16.20
C GLY A 68 -73.60 8.21 14.97
N ARG A 69 -74.40 9.18 14.50
CA ARG A 69 -75.32 9.03 13.35
C ARG A 69 -74.68 9.38 12.01
N ARG A 70 -73.75 10.34 11.98
CA ARG A 70 -73.05 10.78 10.74
C ARG A 70 -71.69 10.14 10.58
N GLY A 71 -71.10 9.72 11.68
CA GLY A 71 -69.84 8.98 11.76
C GLY A 71 -69.78 8.21 13.09
N ARG A 72 -68.77 7.35 13.23
CA ARG A 72 -68.58 6.53 14.43
C ARG A 72 -68.11 7.37 15.61
N ILE A 73 -68.32 6.84 16.81
CA ILE A 73 -67.65 7.29 18.03
C ILE A 73 -66.51 6.30 18.30
N GLY A 74 -65.27 6.77 18.15
CA GLY A 74 -64.08 5.99 18.44
C GLY A 74 -63.61 6.21 19.88
N CYS A 75 -63.27 5.15 20.60
CA CYS A 75 -62.64 5.23 21.92
C CYS A 75 -61.34 4.45 21.91
N THR A 76 -60.21 5.14 22.09
CA THR A 76 -58.90 4.50 22.13
C THR A 76 -58.57 3.99 23.53
N GLN A 77 -57.80 2.92 23.60
CA GLN A 77 -57.32 2.30 24.82
C GLN A 77 -55.85 1.89 24.62
N PRO A 78 -54.96 2.08 25.62
CA PRO A 78 -53.56 1.68 25.46
C PRO A 78 -53.36 0.16 25.39
N ARG A 79 -54.27 -0.63 25.98
CA ARG A 79 -54.14 -2.09 26.09
C ARG A 79 -55.25 -2.85 25.35
N ARG A 80 -54.86 -3.93 24.65
CA ARG A 80 -55.79 -4.79 23.89
C ARG A 80 -56.92 -5.39 24.75
N ILE A 81 -56.57 -5.86 25.95
CA ILE A 81 -57.53 -6.47 26.88
C ILE A 81 -58.58 -5.44 27.30
N ALA A 82 -58.16 -4.20 27.60
CA ALA A 82 -59.05 -3.11 27.98
C ALA A 82 -60.04 -2.78 26.85
N ALA A 83 -59.58 -2.62 25.61
CA ALA A 83 -60.46 -2.36 24.46
C ALA A 83 -61.56 -3.42 24.30
N SER A 84 -61.21 -4.71 24.35
CA SER A 84 -62.18 -5.81 24.21
C SER A 84 -63.14 -5.93 25.42
N ALA A 85 -62.66 -5.66 26.63
CA ALA A 85 -63.46 -5.70 27.86
C ALA A 85 -64.46 -4.53 27.90
N MET A 86 -64.02 -3.32 27.59
CA MET A 86 -64.85 -2.13 27.56
C MET A 86 -65.91 -2.20 26.46
N SER A 87 -65.57 -2.71 25.28
CA SER A 87 -66.53 -2.97 24.21
C SER A 87 -67.67 -3.89 24.65
N ARG A 88 -67.35 -5.03 25.29
CA ARG A 88 -68.37 -5.95 25.82
C ARG A 88 -69.22 -5.32 26.90
N ARG A 89 -68.60 -4.58 27.83
CA ARG A 89 -69.30 -3.91 28.93
C ARG A 89 -70.28 -2.86 28.40
N VAL A 90 -69.86 -2.01 27.48
CA VAL A 90 -70.72 -0.97 26.90
C VAL A 90 -71.80 -1.55 26.00
N ALA A 91 -71.51 -2.63 25.26
CA ALA A 91 -72.53 -3.35 24.49
C ALA A 91 -73.65 -3.89 25.40
N GLN A 92 -73.28 -4.46 26.56
CA GLN A 92 -74.25 -4.92 27.56
C GLN A 92 -75.06 -3.77 28.13
N GLU A 93 -74.43 -2.64 28.48
CA GLU A 93 -75.11 -1.46 29.02
C GLU A 93 -76.07 -0.80 28.01
N LEU A 94 -75.76 -0.86 26.71
CA LEU A 94 -76.61 -0.30 25.65
C LEU A 94 -77.68 -1.28 25.14
N GLY A 95 -77.68 -2.52 25.64
CA GLY A 95 -78.65 -3.55 25.26
C GLY A 95 -78.46 -4.11 23.85
N CYS A 96 -77.23 -4.16 23.32
CA CYS A 96 -76.93 -4.70 21.99
C CYS A 96 -75.97 -5.90 22.03
N GLU A 97 -76.01 -6.74 20.99
CA GLU A 97 -75.08 -7.85 20.85
C GLU A 97 -73.63 -7.35 20.56
N PRO A 98 -72.61 -7.76 21.33
CA PRO A 98 -71.23 -7.36 21.09
C PRO A 98 -70.76 -7.68 19.66
N GLY A 99 -70.14 -6.72 18.99
CA GLY A 99 -69.68 -6.83 17.60
C GLY A 99 -70.67 -6.29 16.55
N THR A 100 -71.89 -5.93 16.97
CA THR A 100 -72.89 -5.27 16.09
C THR A 100 -72.76 -3.74 16.18
N GLY A 101 -73.66 -3.06 16.90
CA GLY A 101 -73.63 -1.61 17.09
C GLY A 101 -72.45 -1.11 17.94
N VAL A 102 -71.93 -1.96 18.84
CA VAL A 102 -70.72 -1.71 19.62
C VAL A 102 -69.70 -2.81 19.31
N GLY A 103 -68.52 -2.43 18.85
CA GLY A 103 -67.47 -3.36 18.45
C GLY A 103 -66.10 -2.95 18.96
N TYR A 104 -65.09 -3.76 18.68
CA TYR A 104 -63.71 -3.39 18.92
C TYR A 104 -62.78 -3.78 17.79
N GLN A 105 -61.67 -3.09 17.66
CA GLN A 105 -60.59 -3.46 16.76
C GLN A 105 -59.24 -3.33 17.47
N VAL A 106 -58.51 -4.44 17.53
CA VAL A 106 -57.13 -4.50 18.01
C VAL A 106 -56.28 -5.19 16.96
N ARG A 107 -54.95 -5.16 17.13
CA ARG A 107 -54.05 -5.86 16.21
C ARG A 107 -54.47 -7.34 16.08
N PHE A 108 -54.69 -7.79 14.84
CA PHE A 108 -55.08 -9.15 14.46
C PHE A 108 -56.49 -9.62 14.89
N ASP A 109 -57.34 -8.74 15.42
CA ASP A 109 -58.71 -9.09 15.80
C ASP A 109 -59.63 -7.88 15.61
N ASP A 110 -60.45 -7.93 14.56
CA ASP A 110 -61.46 -6.93 14.23
C ASP A 110 -62.86 -7.51 14.42
N ARG A 111 -63.59 -6.95 15.39
CA ARG A 111 -64.98 -7.27 15.72
C ARG A 111 -65.86 -6.08 15.45
N THR A 112 -65.70 -5.47 14.28
CA THR A 112 -66.55 -4.38 13.80
C THR A 112 -67.28 -4.79 12.51
N THR A 113 -68.42 -4.15 12.28
CA THR A 113 -69.26 -4.33 11.09
C THR A 113 -69.62 -2.97 10.49
N LYS A 114 -70.41 -2.96 9.41
CA LYS A 114 -70.90 -1.71 8.81
C LYS A 114 -71.85 -0.94 9.72
N SER A 115 -72.54 -1.61 10.65
CA SER A 115 -73.46 -1.01 11.63
C SER A 115 -72.79 -0.62 12.94
N THR A 116 -71.49 -0.88 13.12
CA THR A 116 -70.78 -0.50 14.35
C THR A 116 -70.65 1.01 14.47
N VAL A 117 -71.38 1.59 15.43
CA VAL A 117 -71.38 3.01 15.77
C VAL A 117 -70.29 3.31 16.80
N LEU A 118 -70.21 2.52 17.88
CA LEU A 118 -69.17 2.66 18.90
C LEU A 118 -68.03 1.69 18.61
N LYS A 119 -66.83 2.21 18.39
CA LYS A 119 -65.64 1.42 18.11
C LYS A 119 -64.59 1.65 19.19
N PHE A 120 -64.38 0.63 20.03
CA PHE A 120 -63.23 0.59 20.92
C PHE A 120 -62.00 0.10 20.15
N MET A 121 -60.85 0.73 20.32
CA MET A 121 -59.65 0.31 19.60
C MET A 121 -58.40 0.60 20.39
N THR A 122 -57.29 -0.02 20.01
CA THR A 122 -56.00 0.42 20.54
C THR A 122 -55.54 1.71 19.88
N ASP A 123 -54.76 2.54 20.58
CA ASP A 123 -54.21 3.80 20.04
C ASP A 123 -53.49 3.58 18.69
N GLY A 124 -52.74 2.48 18.58
CA GLY A 124 -52.05 2.11 17.35
C GLY A 124 -52.97 1.78 16.16
N ILE A 125 -54.22 1.35 16.39
CA ILE A 125 -55.20 1.12 15.32
C ILE A 125 -55.69 2.46 14.77
N LEU A 126 -56.06 3.40 15.65
CA LEU A 126 -56.45 4.74 15.22
C LEU A 126 -55.30 5.44 14.46
N LEU A 127 -54.07 5.28 14.94
CA LEU A 127 -52.89 5.81 14.25
C LEU A 127 -52.72 5.17 12.87
N ALA A 128 -52.87 3.85 12.74
CA ALA A 128 -52.77 3.17 11.45
C ALA A 128 -53.83 3.67 10.44
N GLU A 129 -55.04 4.00 10.90
CA GLU A 129 -56.11 4.53 10.05
C GLU A 129 -55.81 5.92 9.47
N THR A 130 -55.00 6.73 10.16
CA THR A 130 -54.57 8.05 9.64
C THR A 130 -53.79 7.95 8.32
N ARG A 131 -53.23 6.77 7.99
CA ARG A 131 -52.52 6.52 6.72
C ARG A 131 -53.46 6.54 5.53
N ASN A 132 -54.63 5.91 5.67
CA ASN A 132 -55.62 5.80 4.60
C ASN A 132 -56.64 6.94 4.65
N ASP A 133 -56.94 7.46 5.85
CA ASP A 133 -57.89 8.54 6.06
C ASP A 133 -57.27 9.63 6.95
N ARG A 134 -56.49 10.53 6.32
CA ARG A 134 -55.82 11.65 7.00
C ARG A 134 -56.79 12.64 7.65
N SER A 135 -58.05 12.63 7.24
CA SER A 135 -59.06 13.49 7.83
C SER A 135 -59.84 12.79 8.93
N LEU A 136 -59.64 11.48 9.18
CA LEU A 136 -60.43 10.65 10.10
C LEU A 136 -61.94 10.85 9.88
N ARG A 137 -62.38 10.80 8.62
CA ARG A 137 -63.76 11.06 8.19
C ARG A 137 -64.74 10.03 8.71
N GLN A 138 -64.32 8.80 8.97
CA GLN A 138 -65.22 7.80 9.55
C GLN A 138 -65.70 8.15 10.98
N TYR A 139 -65.04 9.09 11.67
CA TYR A 139 -65.34 9.47 13.04
C TYR A 139 -66.01 10.85 13.14
N GLU A 140 -67.04 10.90 14.00
CA GLU A 140 -67.71 12.12 14.48
C GLU A 140 -67.19 12.52 15.87
N VAL A 141 -66.87 11.53 16.70
CA VAL A 141 -66.29 11.71 18.04
C VAL A 141 -65.09 10.79 18.21
N LEU A 142 -64.01 11.32 18.79
CA LEU A 142 -62.85 10.54 19.25
C LEU A 142 -62.61 10.75 20.73
N ILE A 143 -62.52 9.66 21.48
CA ILE A 143 -62.20 9.65 22.90
C ILE A 143 -60.81 9.04 23.03
N ILE A 144 -59.85 9.86 23.44
CA ILE A 144 -58.50 9.42 23.78
C ILE A 144 -58.48 9.14 25.27
N ASP A 145 -58.64 7.87 25.63
CA ASP A 145 -58.74 7.45 27.03
C ASP A 145 -57.37 7.10 27.61
N GLU A 146 -57.29 7.09 28.94
CA GLU A 146 -56.07 6.79 29.69
C GLU A 146 -54.86 7.64 29.24
N ALA A 147 -55.10 8.91 28.88
CA ALA A 147 -54.07 9.81 28.32
C ALA A 147 -52.88 10.04 29.26
N HIS A 148 -53.07 9.78 30.56
CA HIS A 148 -52.02 9.82 31.58
C HIS A 148 -50.94 8.73 31.43
N GLU A 149 -51.18 7.65 30.65
CA GLU A 149 -50.11 6.67 30.37
C GLU A 149 -49.00 7.29 29.49
N ARG A 150 -49.28 8.41 28.80
CA ARG A 150 -48.31 9.17 27.98
C ARG A 150 -47.47 8.27 27.07
N SER A 151 -48.14 7.30 26.44
CA SER A 151 -47.55 6.41 25.45
C SER A 151 -47.18 7.20 24.19
N LEU A 152 -46.23 6.68 23.41
CA LEU A 152 -45.80 7.33 22.18
C LEU A 152 -46.94 7.55 21.18
N ASN A 153 -47.86 6.57 21.09
CA ASN A 153 -49.02 6.64 20.21
C ASN A 153 -50.02 7.70 20.67
N ILE A 154 -50.28 7.82 21.97
CA ILE A 154 -51.17 8.83 22.53
C ILE A 154 -50.61 10.23 22.23
N ASP A 155 -49.35 10.50 22.59
CA ASP A 155 -48.74 11.81 22.37
C ASP A 155 -48.75 12.20 20.87
N PHE A 156 -48.53 11.22 19.99
CA PHE A 156 -48.64 11.44 18.54
C PHE A 156 -50.08 11.77 18.10
N LEU A 157 -51.07 10.99 18.55
CA LEU A 157 -52.48 11.22 18.22
C LEU A 157 -52.94 12.60 18.71
N LEU A 158 -52.54 13.02 19.91
CA LEU A 158 -52.87 14.34 20.43
C LEU A 158 -52.29 15.47 19.55
N GLY A 159 -51.02 15.36 19.14
CA GLY A 159 -50.42 16.30 18.20
C GLY A 159 -51.06 16.26 16.81
N TYR A 160 -51.47 15.08 16.35
CA TYR A 160 -52.18 14.91 15.10
C TYR A 160 -53.55 15.61 15.13
N LEU A 161 -54.31 15.39 16.20
CA LEU A 161 -55.61 16.02 16.42
C LEU A 161 -55.48 17.54 16.56
N LYS A 162 -54.43 18.05 17.23
CA LYS A 162 -54.16 19.49 17.33
C LYS A 162 -54.04 20.15 15.94
N ASN A 163 -53.41 19.48 14.99
CA ASN A 163 -53.28 19.95 13.60
C ASN A 163 -54.55 19.72 12.76
N LEU A 164 -55.30 18.65 13.03
CA LEU A 164 -56.50 18.28 12.29
C LEU A 164 -57.72 19.14 12.65
N LEU A 165 -57.92 19.45 13.93
CA LEU A 165 -59.11 20.16 14.44
C LEU A 165 -59.40 21.50 13.74
N PRO A 166 -58.41 22.36 13.42
CA PRO A 166 -58.64 23.55 12.60
C PRO A 166 -59.28 23.27 11.23
N HIS A 167 -59.06 22.08 10.67
CA HIS A 167 -59.57 21.65 9.37
C HIS A 167 -60.82 20.75 9.48
N ARG A 168 -61.10 20.21 10.67
CA ARG A 168 -62.28 19.38 11.03
C ARG A 168 -62.98 19.96 12.26
N PRO A 169 -63.57 21.17 12.18
CA PRO A 169 -64.28 21.78 13.31
C PRO A 169 -65.53 20.99 13.73
N ASP A 170 -65.99 20.07 12.87
CA ASP A 170 -67.10 19.13 13.14
C ASP A 170 -66.69 17.96 14.03
N LEU A 171 -65.40 17.61 14.12
CA LEU A 171 -64.91 16.50 14.92
C LEU A 171 -64.88 16.89 16.40
N LYS A 172 -65.55 16.10 17.25
CA LYS A 172 -65.49 16.26 18.70
C LYS A 172 -64.45 15.33 19.32
N VAL A 173 -63.73 15.83 20.32
CA VAL A 173 -62.69 15.06 21.02
C VAL A 173 -62.93 15.14 22.52
N ALA A 174 -62.76 14.01 23.21
CA ALA A 174 -62.57 13.99 24.66
C ALA A 174 -61.24 13.33 25.01
N ILE A 175 -60.54 13.90 25.98
CA ILE A 175 -59.30 13.37 26.52
C ILE A 175 -59.58 12.98 27.97
N SER A 176 -59.51 11.69 28.27
CA SER A 176 -59.79 11.17 29.60
C SER A 176 -58.48 10.81 30.31
N SER A 177 -58.34 11.28 31.56
CA SER A 177 -57.14 11.10 32.38
C SER A 177 -57.50 10.72 33.82
N ALA A 178 -56.70 9.85 34.42
CA ALA A 178 -56.84 9.46 35.83
C ALA A 178 -55.99 10.30 36.79
N THR A 179 -55.29 11.32 36.30
CA THR A 179 -54.34 12.12 37.09
C THR A 179 -54.64 13.62 36.97
N LEU A 180 -54.08 14.41 37.89
CA LEU A 180 -54.20 15.87 37.93
C LEU A 180 -53.49 16.60 36.77
N ASP A 181 -52.91 15.87 35.80
CA ASP A 181 -52.26 16.43 34.60
C ASP A 181 -53.26 16.96 33.55
N THR A 182 -54.54 17.11 33.91
CA THR A 182 -55.59 17.64 33.01
C THR A 182 -55.30 19.06 32.50
N GLN A 183 -54.52 19.82 33.26
CA GLN A 183 -54.14 21.19 32.90
C GLN A 183 -53.13 21.25 31.76
N GLU A 184 -52.16 20.33 31.66
CA GLU A 184 -51.26 20.29 30.49
C GLU A 184 -52.03 19.99 29.21
N PHE A 185 -52.97 19.03 29.25
CA PHE A 185 -53.84 18.73 28.12
C PHE A 185 -54.73 19.92 27.74
N SER A 186 -55.30 20.62 28.73
CA SER A 186 -56.13 21.80 28.51
C SER A 186 -55.35 22.90 27.77
N ARG A 187 -54.19 23.30 28.30
CA ARG A 187 -53.30 24.30 27.68
C ARG A 187 -52.90 23.90 26.26
N PHE A 188 -52.53 22.63 26.08
CA PHE A 188 -52.15 22.10 24.76
C PHE A 188 -53.29 22.24 23.73
N PHE A 189 -54.55 22.12 24.15
CA PHE A 189 -55.74 22.31 23.30
C PHE A 189 -56.40 23.69 23.41
N ASN A 190 -55.60 24.75 23.64
CA ASN A 190 -56.08 26.16 23.75
C ASN A 190 -57.06 26.37 24.92
N ASP A 191 -56.65 25.94 26.11
CA ASP A 191 -57.42 26.05 27.35
C ASP A 191 -58.80 25.37 27.27
N ALA A 192 -58.81 24.16 26.71
CA ALA A 192 -60.02 23.34 26.58
C ALA A 192 -60.67 23.07 27.96
N PRO A 193 -62.02 23.06 28.06
CA PRO A 193 -62.71 22.86 29.33
C PRO A 193 -62.26 21.58 30.06
N VAL A 194 -61.96 21.70 31.35
CA VAL A 194 -61.59 20.58 32.22
C VAL A 194 -62.76 20.28 33.15
N ILE A 195 -63.25 19.04 33.10
CA ILE A 195 -64.27 18.51 34.01
C ILE A 195 -63.57 17.55 34.97
N ALA A 196 -63.60 17.84 36.26
CA ALA A 196 -63.05 16.98 37.31
C ALA A 196 -64.16 16.15 37.95
N ILE A 197 -64.02 14.84 37.90
CA ILE A 197 -64.95 13.88 38.50
C ILE A 197 -64.31 13.37 39.79
N GLU A 198 -64.88 13.76 40.92
CA GLU A 198 -64.45 13.29 42.23
C GLU A 198 -64.76 11.80 42.40
N GLY A 199 -63.75 11.01 42.79
CA GLY A 199 -63.90 9.58 43.04
C GLY A 199 -64.69 9.28 44.32
N ARG A 200 -65.27 8.08 44.41
CA ARG A 200 -65.70 7.48 45.68
C ARG A 200 -64.56 6.62 46.24
N THR A 201 -63.49 7.25 46.72
CA THR A 201 -62.39 6.52 47.40
C THR A 201 -62.58 6.59 48.90
N TYR A 202 -62.54 5.44 49.55
CA TYR A 202 -62.42 5.34 51.00
C TYR A 202 -61.04 5.88 51.43
N PRO A 203 -60.91 6.43 52.66
CA PRO A 203 -59.62 6.88 53.19
C PRO A 203 -58.53 5.81 53.09
N VAL A 204 -57.32 6.25 52.74
CA VAL A 204 -56.11 5.41 52.73
C VAL A 204 -55.10 6.05 53.68
N GLU A 205 -54.63 5.28 54.65
CA GLU A 205 -53.55 5.68 55.57
C GLU A 205 -52.20 5.29 54.98
N ASP A 206 -51.26 6.22 54.96
CA ASP A 206 -49.90 6.01 54.45
C ASP A 206 -48.93 5.72 55.61
N VAL A 207 -48.16 4.64 55.49
CA VAL A 207 -47.17 4.22 56.49
C VAL A 207 -45.81 4.09 55.81
N PHE A 208 -44.81 4.84 56.26
CA PHE A 208 -43.45 4.79 55.71
C PHE A 208 -42.57 3.84 56.54
N MET A 209 -42.04 2.81 55.89
CA MET A 209 -41.16 1.78 56.47
C MET A 209 -39.89 1.66 55.61
N PRO A 210 -38.97 2.65 55.66
CA PRO A 210 -37.71 2.59 54.91
C PRO A 210 -36.88 1.35 55.31
N PRO A 211 -35.93 0.94 54.44
CA PRO A 211 -35.07 -0.21 54.69
C PRO A 211 -34.24 -0.04 55.97
N GLU A 212 -34.12 -1.12 56.75
CA GLU A 212 -33.11 -1.21 57.80
C GLU A 212 -31.72 -1.46 57.17
N TYR A 213 -30.63 -1.19 57.91
CA TYR A 213 -29.27 -1.25 57.36
C TYR A 213 -28.96 -2.66 56.78
N ASP A 214 -28.63 -2.70 55.48
CA ASP A 214 -28.35 -3.92 54.70
C ASP A 214 -29.54 -4.91 54.58
N GLU A 215 -30.78 -4.43 54.75
CA GLU A 215 -32.00 -5.23 54.61
C GLU A 215 -32.37 -5.46 53.13
N GLU A 216 -32.41 -6.73 52.69
CA GLU A 216 -32.88 -7.07 51.34
C GLU A 216 -34.36 -6.74 51.13
N LEU A 217 -34.74 -6.41 49.88
CA LEU A 217 -36.13 -6.06 49.52
C LEU A 217 -37.15 -7.16 49.89
N SER A 218 -36.77 -8.43 49.77
CA SER A 218 -37.61 -9.57 50.16
C SER A 218 -37.92 -9.60 51.67
N ALA A 219 -36.96 -9.21 52.51
CA ALA A 219 -37.13 -9.08 53.95
C ALA A 219 -38.00 -7.87 54.32
N GLN A 220 -37.80 -6.73 53.65
CA GLN A 220 -38.66 -5.55 53.81
C GLN A 220 -40.13 -5.86 53.52
N ILE A 221 -40.41 -6.59 52.44
CA ILE A 221 -41.77 -7.02 52.08
C ILE A 221 -42.35 -7.93 53.16
N ALA A 222 -41.57 -8.87 53.70
CA ALA A 222 -42.05 -9.74 54.77
C ALA A 222 -42.38 -8.96 56.04
N ARG A 223 -41.53 -8.01 56.43
CA ARG A 223 -41.75 -7.10 57.57
C ARG A 223 -43.03 -6.26 57.39
N ALA A 224 -43.22 -5.67 56.21
CA ALA A 224 -44.43 -4.92 55.88
C ALA A 224 -45.69 -5.80 55.81
N ALA A 225 -45.57 -7.02 55.26
CA ALA A 225 -46.67 -7.98 55.22
C ALA A 225 -47.10 -8.43 56.62
N GLU A 226 -46.15 -8.62 57.55
CA GLU A 226 -46.43 -8.92 58.96
C GLU A 226 -47.14 -7.74 59.65
N PHE A 227 -46.67 -6.52 59.43
CA PHE A 227 -47.32 -5.31 59.94
C PHE A 227 -48.78 -5.22 59.52
N VAL A 228 -49.10 -5.27 58.21
CA VAL A 228 -50.50 -5.18 57.77
C VAL A 228 -51.34 -6.41 58.16
N THR A 229 -50.71 -7.58 58.33
CA THR A 229 -51.39 -8.78 58.85
C THR A 229 -51.79 -8.60 60.32
N SER A 230 -51.03 -7.84 61.11
CA SER A 230 -51.40 -7.51 62.49
C SER A 230 -52.60 -6.56 62.57
N LEU A 231 -52.85 -5.76 61.54
CA LEU A 231 -53.99 -4.86 61.43
C LEU A 231 -55.28 -5.60 61.01
N ASP A 232 -55.21 -6.40 59.94
CA ASP A 232 -56.31 -7.27 59.50
C ASP A 232 -55.76 -8.57 58.89
N PRO A 233 -55.87 -9.72 59.57
CA PRO A 233 -55.34 -11.00 59.11
C PRO A 233 -56.15 -11.62 57.96
N GLN A 234 -57.24 -11.02 57.52
CA GLN A 234 -58.06 -11.46 56.38
C GLN A 234 -57.95 -10.53 55.15
N GLY A 235 -57.37 -9.34 55.29
CA GLY A 235 -57.29 -8.36 54.21
C GLY A 235 -56.29 -8.75 53.13
N ASP A 236 -56.71 -8.72 51.85
CA ASP A 236 -55.82 -9.04 50.73
C ASP A 236 -54.77 -7.93 50.55
N ILE A 237 -53.54 -8.33 50.23
CA ILE A 237 -52.37 -7.44 50.05
C ILE A 237 -51.99 -7.42 48.57
N LEU A 238 -51.68 -6.23 48.05
CA LEU A 238 -51.03 -6.03 46.76
C LEU A 238 -49.63 -5.44 46.98
N VAL A 239 -48.59 -6.12 46.51
CA VAL A 239 -47.20 -5.68 46.62
C VAL A 239 -46.69 -5.26 45.25
N PHE A 240 -46.15 -4.05 45.13
CA PHE A 240 -45.52 -3.56 43.89
C PHE A 240 -44.01 -3.78 43.90
N LEU A 241 -43.50 -4.49 42.90
CA LEU A 241 -42.09 -4.86 42.74
C LEU A 241 -41.55 -4.53 41.34
N PRO A 242 -40.24 -4.26 41.21
CA PRO A 242 -39.67 -3.83 39.94
C PRO A 242 -39.55 -4.96 38.90
N GLY A 243 -39.58 -6.23 39.29
CA GLY A 243 -39.36 -7.32 38.34
C GLY A 243 -39.68 -8.73 38.84
N GLU A 244 -39.53 -9.70 37.92
CA GLU A 244 -39.82 -11.11 38.16
C GLU A 244 -38.89 -11.75 39.20
N ARG A 245 -37.62 -11.34 39.24
CA ARG A 245 -36.66 -11.85 40.23
C ARG A 245 -37.11 -11.48 41.63
N GLU A 246 -37.40 -10.20 41.84
CA GLU A 246 -37.80 -9.67 43.13
C GLU A 246 -39.15 -10.26 43.58
N ILE A 247 -40.08 -10.50 42.65
CA ILE A 247 -41.33 -11.23 42.92
C ILE A 247 -41.06 -12.64 43.42
N ARG A 248 -40.12 -13.38 42.83
CA ARG A 248 -39.78 -14.75 43.27
C ARG A 248 -39.12 -14.75 44.64
N ASP A 249 -38.12 -13.89 44.84
CA ASP A 249 -37.41 -13.78 46.13
C ASP A 249 -38.41 -13.46 47.26
N ALA A 250 -39.37 -12.55 47.01
CA ALA A 250 -40.47 -12.26 47.93
C ALA A 250 -41.45 -13.43 48.10
N THR A 251 -41.75 -14.19 47.03
CA THR A 251 -42.62 -15.37 47.08
C THR A 251 -42.03 -16.43 47.99
N ASP A 252 -40.73 -16.71 47.86
CA ASP A 252 -40.03 -17.73 48.64
C ASP A 252 -40.02 -17.37 50.13
N VAL A 253 -39.70 -16.12 50.46
CA VAL A 253 -39.72 -15.62 51.85
C VAL A 253 -41.13 -15.68 52.44
N LEU A 254 -42.15 -15.18 51.75
CA LEU A 254 -43.53 -15.14 52.26
C LEU A 254 -44.15 -16.54 52.39
N THR A 255 -43.86 -17.44 51.45
CA THR A 255 -44.32 -18.84 51.53
C THR A 255 -43.65 -19.57 52.69
N GLY A 256 -42.36 -19.29 52.94
CA GLY A 256 -41.61 -19.80 54.08
C GLY A 256 -42.21 -19.42 55.44
N ARG A 257 -42.88 -18.25 55.55
CA ARG A 257 -43.55 -17.78 56.77
C ARG A 257 -44.83 -18.56 57.14
N ARG A 258 -45.40 -19.36 56.22
CA ARG A 258 -46.60 -20.20 56.44
C ARG A 258 -47.79 -19.46 57.08
N LEU A 259 -48.14 -18.30 56.52
CA LEU A 259 -49.28 -17.49 56.98
C LEU A 259 -50.61 -18.29 56.86
N ARG A 260 -51.46 -18.22 57.89
CA ARG A 260 -52.73 -18.97 57.93
C ARG A 260 -53.68 -18.50 56.83
N ASN A 261 -54.37 -19.44 56.18
CA ASN A 261 -55.40 -19.18 55.16
C ASN A 261 -54.99 -18.15 54.08
N THR A 262 -53.70 -18.07 53.74
CA THR A 262 -53.14 -17.06 52.84
C THR A 262 -52.48 -17.72 51.63
N GLU A 263 -52.83 -17.26 50.43
CA GLU A 263 -52.24 -17.67 49.15
C GLU A 263 -51.33 -16.56 48.62
N VAL A 264 -50.10 -16.89 48.23
CA VAL A 264 -49.15 -15.95 47.62
C VAL A 264 -49.18 -16.12 46.10
N LEU A 265 -49.57 -15.08 45.37
CA LEU A 265 -49.83 -15.12 43.93
C LEU A 265 -48.95 -14.11 43.18
N PRO A 266 -48.11 -14.54 42.22
CA PRO A 266 -47.35 -13.62 41.39
C PRO A 266 -48.24 -13.01 40.28
N LEU A 267 -47.94 -11.76 39.89
CA LEU A 267 -48.55 -11.08 38.75
C LEU A 267 -47.53 -10.25 37.95
N PHE A 268 -47.00 -10.83 36.86
CA PHE A 268 -46.12 -10.13 35.92
C PHE A 268 -46.38 -10.59 34.48
N GLY A 269 -45.98 -9.77 33.50
CA GLY A 269 -46.40 -9.94 32.09
C GLY A 269 -46.04 -11.27 31.41
N ARG A 270 -45.05 -12.01 31.92
CA ARG A 270 -44.62 -13.32 31.36
C ARG A 270 -45.43 -14.51 31.87
N LEU A 271 -46.31 -14.31 32.87
CA LEU A 271 -47.16 -15.38 33.40
C LEU A 271 -48.14 -15.92 32.35
N SER A 272 -48.54 -17.18 32.51
CA SER A 272 -49.58 -17.80 31.67
C SER A 272 -50.92 -17.09 31.87
N ALA A 273 -51.78 -17.08 30.84
CA ALA A 273 -53.10 -16.46 30.94
C ALA A 273 -53.97 -17.06 32.06
N ALA A 274 -53.82 -18.38 32.30
CA ALA A 274 -54.52 -19.05 33.40
C ALA A 274 -54.02 -18.58 34.77
N ASP A 275 -52.72 -18.36 34.93
CA ASP A 275 -52.16 -17.87 36.20
C ASP A 275 -52.49 -16.40 36.45
N GLN A 276 -52.50 -15.57 35.41
CA GLN A 276 -52.99 -14.19 35.53
C GLN A 276 -54.47 -14.13 35.95
N GLN A 277 -55.30 -15.03 35.41
CA GLN A 277 -56.73 -15.08 35.75
C GLN A 277 -57.02 -15.45 37.21
N LYS A 278 -56.14 -16.22 37.89
CA LYS A 278 -56.31 -16.55 39.31
C LYS A 278 -56.38 -15.30 40.20
N VAL A 279 -55.66 -14.24 39.83
CA VAL A 279 -55.66 -12.97 40.58
C VAL A 279 -57.01 -12.25 40.51
N PHE A 280 -57.79 -12.44 39.44
CA PHE A 280 -59.09 -11.77 39.23
C PHE A 280 -60.29 -12.54 39.77
N ASN A 281 -60.13 -13.84 40.04
CA ASN A 281 -61.19 -14.71 40.56
C ASN A 281 -60.91 -15.05 42.03
N PRO A 282 -61.28 -14.17 42.99
CA PRO A 282 -61.00 -14.40 44.40
C PRO A 282 -61.74 -15.64 44.92
N GLY A 283 -61.01 -16.59 45.49
CA GLY A 283 -61.56 -17.67 46.31
C GLY A 283 -61.90 -17.21 47.74
N GLY A 284 -62.12 -18.14 48.66
CA GLY A 284 -62.40 -17.82 50.08
C GLY A 284 -61.18 -17.46 50.92
N GLN A 285 -59.96 -17.72 50.44
CA GLN A 285 -58.71 -17.46 51.17
C GLN A 285 -58.26 -15.99 51.03
N ARG A 286 -57.41 -15.53 51.96
CA ARG A 286 -56.67 -14.27 51.87
C ARG A 286 -55.59 -14.38 50.80
N ARG A 287 -55.30 -13.29 50.09
CA ARG A 287 -54.28 -13.30 49.02
C ARG A 287 -53.21 -12.23 49.24
N ILE A 288 -51.97 -12.59 48.94
CA ILE A 288 -50.85 -11.65 48.78
C ILE A 288 -50.44 -11.68 47.31
N VAL A 289 -50.79 -10.63 46.58
CA VAL A 289 -50.50 -10.52 45.15
C VAL A 289 -49.20 -9.75 44.97
N LEU A 290 -48.18 -10.40 44.43
CA LEU A 290 -46.86 -9.81 44.16
C LEU A 290 -46.80 -9.39 42.69
N ALA A 291 -46.91 -8.09 42.42
CA ALA A 291 -47.14 -7.56 41.08
C ALA A 291 -46.08 -6.56 40.61
N THR A 292 -45.84 -6.49 39.30
CA THR A 292 -45.19 -5.31 38.70
C THR A 292 -46.21 -4.19 38.48
N ASN A 293 -45.81 -3.11 37.81
CA ASN A 293 -46.68 -2.02 37.35
C ASN A 293 -47.87 -2.45 36.45
N VAL A 294 -48.01 -3.74 36.12
CA VAL A 294 -49.21 -4.29 35.44
C VAL A 294 -50.48 -4.01 36.24
N ALA A 295 -50.40 -4.02 37.58
CA ALA A 295 -51.52 -3.74 38.48
C ALA A 295 -51.74 -2.24 38.76
N GLU A 296 -50.85 -1.35 38.28
CA GLU A 296 -50.82 0.08 38.66
C GLU A 296 -51.88 0.93 37.97
N THR A 297 -52.25 0.64 36.72
CA THR A 297 -53.21 1.44 35.94
C THR A 297 -54.39 0.59 35.47
N SER A 298 -54.16 -0.31 34.52
CA SER A 298 -55.20 -0.81 33.62
C SER A 298 -55.98 -2.04 34.12
N VAL A 299 -55.75 -2.46 35.36
CA VAL A 299 -56.35 -3.66 35.92
C VAL A 299 -56.79 -3.41 37.35
N THR A 300 -58.02 -3.79 37.68
CA THR A 300 -58.55 -3.72 39.04
C THR A 300 -58.54 -5.12 39.64
N ILE A 301 -57.76 -5.32 40.70
CA ILE A 301 -57.76 -6.56 41.47
C ILE A 301 -58.82 -6.42 42.57
N PRO A 302 -59.81 -7.34 42.64
CA PRO A 302 -60.86 -7.24 43.65
C PRO A 302 -60.30 -7.52 45.06
N ARG A 303 -60.98 -7.01 46.09
CA ARG A 303 -60.72 -7.25 47.53
C ARG A 303 -59.40 -6.71 48.12
N ILE A 304 -58.58 -5.99 47.34
CA ILE A 304 -57.34 -5.40 47.87
C ILE A 304 -57.65 -4.39 48.97
N ARG A 305 -57.16 -4.68 50.18
CA ARG A 305 -57.27 -3.80 51.35
C ARG A 305 -55.94 -3.10 51.65
N PHE A 306 -54.83 -3.79 51.42
CA PHE A 306 -53.49 -3.31 51.72
C PHE A 306 -52.64 -3.20 50.46
N VAL A 307 -51.84 -2.15 50.38
CA VAL A 307 -50.80 -2.00 49.37
C VAL A 307 -49.44 -1.95 50.07
N ILE A 308 -48.45 -2.64 49.51
CA ILE A 308 -47.04 -2.50 49.88
C ILE A 308 -46.30 -2.03 48.63
N ASP A 309 -45.71 -0.85 48.69
CA ASP A 309 -45.02 -0.23 47.56
C ASP A 309 -43.51 -0.21 47.78
N SER A 310 -42.77 -0.95 46.95
CA SER A 310 -41.30 -0.92 46.97
C SER A 310 -40.69 0.42 46.58
N GLY A 311 -41.47 1.32 45.95
CA GLY A 311 -40.96 2.59 45.45
C GLY A 311 -40.10 2.45 44.19
N LEU A 312 -39.99 1.23 43.65
CA LEU A 312 -39.17 0.94 42.49
C LEU A 312 -40.02 0.50 41.30
N ALA A 313 -39.52 0.78 40.10
CA ALA A 313 -40.05 0.26 38.85
C ALA A 313 -38.91 -0.01 37.87
N ARG A 314 -39.09 -1.00 37.00
CA ARG A 314 -38.18 -1.25 35.89
C ARG A 314 -38.68 -0.54 34.64
N ILE A 315 -37.95 0.47 34.19
CA ILE A 315 -38.32 1.35 33.08
C ILE A 315 -37.39 1.09 31.90
N LYS A 316 -37.96 1.05 30.69
CA LYS A 316 -37.21 0.97 29.44
C LYS A 316 -36.72 2.37 29.03
N ARG A 317 -35.41 2.53 28.86
CA ARG A 317 -34.78 3.75 28.36
C ARG A 317 -33.93 3.46 27.11
N PHE A 318 -33.99 4.37 26.15
CA PHE A 318 -33.14 4.37 24.96
C PHE A 318 -32.01 5.39 25.13
N ASN A 319 -30.77 4.96 24.90
CA ASN A 319 -29.61 5.83 24.89
C ASN A 319 -29.23 6.18 23.43
N PRO A 320 -29.44 7.43 22.97
CA PRO A 320 -29.18 7.82 21.59
C PRO A 320 -27.71 7.70 21.18
N ARG A 321 -26.75 7.82 22.11
CA ARG A 321 -25.32 7.77 21.79
C ARG A 321 -24.86 6.35 21.50
N THR A 322 -25.33 5.40 22.31
CA THR A 322 -24.98 3.98 22.16
C THR A 322 -25.95 3.23 21.26
N GLN A 323 -27.13 3.81 20.98
CA GLN A 323 -28.26 3.16 20.30
C GLN A 323 -28.74 1.90 21.04
N ILE A 324 -28.56 1.87 22.35
CA ILE A 324 -28.90 0.72 23.21
C ILE A 324 -30.20 1.02 23.93
N GLU A 325 -31.06 0.00 24.01
CA GLU A 325 -32.21 -0.02 24.90
C GLU A 325 -31.83 -0.74 26.20
N GLU A 326 -32.00 -0.05 27.33
CA GLU A 326 -31.67 -0.52 28.66
C GLU A 326 -32.95 -0.64 29.51
N LEU A 327 -33.01 -1.67 30.36
CA LEU A 327 -34.03 -1.80 31.39
C LEU A 327 -33.42 -1.42 32.73
N GLN A 328 -33.68 -0.21 33.18
CA GLN A 328 -33.13 0.33 34.42
C GLN A 328 -34.17 0.20 35.53
N VAL A 329 -33.71 -0.17 36.74
CA VAL A 329 -34.54 -0.11 37.95
C VAL A 329 -34.34 1.28 38.54
N GLU A 330 -35.43 2.02 38.68
CA GLU A 330 -35.43 3.42 39.11
C GLU A 330 -36.52 3.64 40.18
N SER A 331 -36.39 4.70 40.95
CA SER A 331 -37.45 5.18 41.84
C SER A 331 -38.68 5.63 41.05
N ILE A 332 -39.87 5.35 41.57
CA ILE A 332 -41.11 5.76 40.93
C ILE A 332 -41.37 7.25 41.09
N SER A 333 -42.21 7.81 40.23
CA SER A 333 -42.70 9.18 40.40
C SER A 333 -43.74 9.29 41.51
N GLN A 334 -43.94 10.51 42.02
CA GLN A 334 -45.01 10.80 42.97
C GLN A 334 -46.40 10.44 42.41
N ALA A 335 -46.62 10.65 41.11
CA ALA A 335 -47.85 10.25 40.43
C ALA A 335 -48.06 8.72 40.46
N SER A 336 -47.01 7.93 40.17
CA SER A 336 -47.06 6.47 40.28
C SER A 336 -47.32 6.01 41.72
N ALA A 337 -46.66 6.62 42.71
CA ALA A 337 -46.91 6.31 44.13
C ALA A 337 -48.38 6.57 44.52
N ARG A 338 -48.94 7.71 44.11
CA ARG A 338 -50.38 8.02 44.33
C ARG A 338 -51.31 7.01 43.66
N GLN A 339 -50.98 6.54 42.45
CA GLN A 339 -51.77 5.52 41.75
C GLN A 339 -51.69 4.14 42.42
N ARG A 340 -50.50 3.73 42.88
CA ARG A 340 -50.29 2.50 43.65
C ARG A 340 -51.06 2.53 44.96
N ARG A 341 -50.96 3.63 45.71
CA ARG A 341 -51.75 3.93 46.91
C ARG A 341 -53.26 3.82 46.65
N GLY A 342 -53.76 4.36 45.53
CA GLY A 342 -55.17 4.25 45.14
C GLY A 342 -55.65 2.85 44.70
N ARG A 343 -54.82 1.80 44.82
CA ARG A 343 -55.22 0.40 44.61
C ARG A 343 -55.82 -0.21 45.87
N CYS A 344 -55.52 0.31 47.05
CA CYS A 344 -56.36 0.16 48.23
C CYS A 344 -57.33 1.36 48.33
N GLY A 345 -58.35 1.30 49.19
CA GLY A 345 -59.34 2.39 49.33
C GLY A 345 -60.48 2.38 48.30
N ARG A 346 -60.64 1.31 47.49
CA ARG A 346 -61.74 1.23 46.50
C ARG A 346 -63.03 0.62 47.02
N ILE A 347 -62.92 -0.27 48.00
CA ILE A 347 -64.05 -1.06 48.53
C ILE A 347 -64.29 -0.75 50.01
N ALA A 348 -63.22 -0.43 50.74
CA ALA A 348 -63.22 -0.06 52.15
C ALA A 348 -61.90 0.69 52.47
N ASP A 349 -61.80 1.22 53.70
CA ASP A 349 -60.59 1.85 54.25
C ASP A 349 -59.37 0.94 54.08
N GLY A 350 -58.28 1.51 53.57
CA GLY A 350 -57.05 0.78 53.25
C GLY A 350 -55.80 1.37 53.89
N VAL A 351 -54.70 0.62 53.88
CA VAL A 351 -53.38 1.10 54.30
C VAL A 351 -52.39 0.87 53.16
N CYS A 352 -51.58 1.89 52.86
CA CYS A 352 -50.48 1.81 51.90
C CYS A 352 -49.15 1.91 52.66
N VAL A 353 -48.35 0.85 52.59
CA VAL A 353 -47.02 0.80 53.20
C VAL A 353 -45.96 1.12 52.16
N HIS A 354 -45.24 2.21 52.34
CA HIS A 354 -44.14 2.64 51.48
C HIS A 354 -42.82 2.12 52.03
N LEU A 355 -42.06 1.32 51.27
CA LEU A 355 -40.77 0.76 51.69
C LEU A 355 -39.59 1.75 51.53
N TYR A 356 -39.90 3.04 51.58
CA TYR A 356 -38.98 4.16 51.38
C TYR A 356 -39.39 5.30 52.32
N SER A 357 -38.53 6.31 52.49
CA SER A 357 -38.86 7.44 53.37
C SER A 357 -39.80 8.43 52.69
N GLU A 358 -40.52 9.20 53.49
CA GLU A 358 -41.34 10.32 53.00
C GLU A 358 -40.49 11.35 52.24
N GLU A 359 -39.28 11.63 52.75
CA GLU A 359 -38.32 12.54 52.11
C GLU A 359 -37.86 12.04 50.73
N ASP A 360 -37.68 10.73 50.54
CA ASP A 360 -37.36 10.14 49.23
C ASP A 360 -38.51 10.28 48.23
N LEU A 361 -39.76 10.21 48.71
CA LEU A 361 -40.94 10.43 47.87
C LEU A 361 -41.06 11.90 47.45
N GLU A 362 -40.82 12.82 48.37
CA GLU A 362 -40.84 14.26 48.09
C GLU A 362 -39.76 14.67 47.08
N ARG A 363 -38.58 14.06 47.15
CA ARG A 363 -37.47 14.28 46.20
C ARG A 363 -37.68 13.59 44.85
N SER A 364 -38.54 12.58 44.77
CA SER A 364 -38.87 11.90 43.52
C SER A 364 -39.56 12.81 42.52
N ALA A 365 -39.39 12.53 41.22
CA ALA A 365 -40.00 13.32 40.16
C ALA A 365 -41.54 13.36 40.31
N PRO A 366 -42.21 14.50 40.03
CA PRO A 366 -43.67 14.58 40.12
C PRO A 366 -44.39 13.59 39.19
N TYR A 367 -43.83 13.35 38.00
CA TYR A 367 -44.37 12.48 36.96
C TYR A 367 -43.26 11.64 36.31
N THR A 368 -43.65 10.48 35.80
CA THR A 368 -42.76 9.60 35.01
C THR A 368 -42.54 10.21 33.63
N ASP A 369 -41.31 10.15 33.11
CA ASP A 369 -41.00 10.63 31.76
C ASP A 369 -41.92 9.96 30.70
N PRO A 370 -42.55 10.74 29.80
CA PRO A 370 -43.37 10.19 28.73
C PRO A 370 -42.53 9.34 27.78
N GLU A 371 -43.15 8.33 27.15
CA GLU A 371 -42.44 7.33 26.35
C GLU A 371 -41.61 7.96 25.21
N ILE A 372 -42.10 9.06 24.63
CA ILE A 372 -41.40 9.82 23.57
C ILE A 372 -40.02 10.34 23.99
N LYS A 373 -39.77 10.54 25.29
CA LYS A 373 -38.46 10.97 25.79
C LYS A 373 -37.46 9.84 26.01
N ARG A 374 -37.91 8.59 25.98
CA ARG A 374 -37.13 7.42 26.42
C ARG A 374 -37.12 6.26 25.42
N THR A 375 -37.55 6.51 24.17
CA THR A 375 -37.58 5.51 23.09
C THR A 375 -36.86 6.00 21.83
N GLY A 376 -36.51 5.07 20.94
CA GLY A 376 -35.96 5.38 19.62
C GLY A 376 -37.02 6.02 18.70
N LEU A 377 -36.65 7.08 17.97
CA LEU A 377 -37.62 7.90 17.22
C LEU A 377 -37.64 7.66 15.71
N ALA A 378 -36.77 6.78 15.17
CA ALA A 378 -36.66 6.54 13.73
C ALA A 378 -38.00 6.14 13.10
N GLY A 379 -38.72 5.18 13.70
CA GLY A 379 -40.04 4.75 13.22
C GLY A 379 -41.07 5.88 13.19
N VAL A 380 -41.11 6.71 14.24
CA VAL A 380 -42.04 7.85 14.32
C VAL A 380 -41.71 8.90 13.26
N ILE A 381 -40.45 9.29 13.15
CA ILE A 381 -39.99 10.28 12.16
C ILE A 381 -40.34 9.82 10.74
N LEU A 382 -40.15 8.53 10.44
CA LEU A 382 -40.51 7.95 9.14
C LEU A 382 -42.02 8.08 8.86
N GLN A 383 -42.85 7.71 9.84
CA GLN A 383 -44.31 7.82 9.71
C GLN A 383 -44.76 9.28 9.55
N MET A 384 -44.16 10.22 10.30
CA MET A 384 -44.47 11.65 10.16
C MET A 384 -44.18 12.16 8.76
N ALA A 385 -43.01 11.79 8.22
CA ALA A 385 -42.63 12.18 6.88
C ALA A 385 -43.60 11.60 5.83
N ALA A 386 -44.03 10.35 5.99
CA ALA A 386 -44.95 9.68 5.06
C ALA A 386 -46.37 10.27 5.11
N LEU A 387 -46.81 10.66 6.31
CA LEU A 387 -48.05 11.37 6.53
C LEU A 387 -47.95 12.86 6.20
N GLY A 388 -46.84 13.36 5.65
CA GLY A 388 -46.64 14.76 5.29
C GLY A 388 -46.88 15.74 6.45
N LEU A 389 -46.57 15.31 7.67
CA LEU A 389 -46.71 16.13 8.88
C LEU A 389 -45.51 17.08 9.02
N PRO A 390 -45.63 18.16 9.82
CA PRO A 390 -44.48 18.98 10.18
C PRO A 390 -43.31 18.14 10.71
N ARG A 391 -42.08 18.61 10.48
CA ARG A 391 -40.87 17.98 11.05
C ARG A 391 -41.07 17.78 12.56
N ILE A 392 -40.54 16.68 13.11
CA ILE A 392 -40.72 16.32 14.53
C ILE A 392 -40.36 17.45 15.50
N THR A 393 -39.41 18.31 15.13
CA THR A 393 -39.00 19.50 15.91
C THR A 393 -40.04 20.63 15.95
N HIS A 394 -40.97 20.65 14.99
CA HIS A 394 -42.05 21.64 14.88
C HIS A 394 -43.44 21.01 15.06
N PHE A 395 -43.52 19.69 15.22
CA PHE A 395 -44.77 19.00 15.47
C PHE A 395 -45.22 19.27 16.91
N PRO A 396 -46.53 19.54 17.14
CA PRO A 396 -47.02 19.87 18.46
C PRO A 396 -47.06 18.62 19.34
N PHE A 397 -46.03 18.40 20.14
CA PHE A 397 -46.05 17.44 21.24
C PHE A 397 -46.28 18.18 22.57
N ILE A 398 -46.99 17.56 23.51
CA ILE A 398 -47.14 18.08 24.88
C ILE A 398 -45.77 18.20 25.54
N ASN A 399 -44.96 17.15 25.46
CA ASN A 399 -43.55 17.21 25.82
C ASN A 399 -42.70 16.77 24.62
N PRO A 400 -41.91 17.67 24.02
CA PRO A 400 -41.12 17.35 22.85
C PRO A 400 -40.00 16.34 23.16
N PRO A 401 -39.61 15.51 22.18
CA PRO A 401 -38.51 14.56 22.33
C PRO A 401 -37.15 15.27 22.54
N PRO A 402 -36.18 14.62 23.19
CA PRO A 402 -34.83 15.13 23.32
C PRO A 402 -34.16 15.35 21.95
N PRO A 403 -33.46 16.48 21.72
CA PRO A 403 -32.80 16.75 20.43
C PRO A 403 -31.80 15.68 19.99
N ALA A 404 -31.12 15.03 20.95
CA ALA A 404 -30.18 13.95 20.67
C ALA A 404 -30.88 12.71 20.08
N ALA A 405 -32.05 12.32 20.61
CA ALA A 405 -32.84 11.22 20.09
C ALA A 405 -33.39 11.53 18.69
N VAL A 406 -33.78 12.78 18.43
CA VAL A 406 -34.23 13.23 17.11
C VAL A 406 -33.11 13.14 16.08
N ARG A 407 -31.91 13.65 16.38
CA ARG A 407 -30.76 13.58 15.48
C ARG A 407 -30.38 12.13 15.16
N GLU A 408 -30.38 11.27 16.17
CA GLU A 408 -30.07 9.86 15.98
C GLU A 408 -31.14 9.14 15.14
N GLY A 409 -32.43 9.44 15.35
CA GLY A 409 -33.50 8.92 14.52
C GLY A 409 -33.40 9.36 13.06
N LEU A 410 -33.06 10.63 12.80
CA LEU A 410 -32.81 11.15 11.45
C LEU A 410 -31.62 10.45 10.79
N ARG A 411 -30.48 10.37 11.50
CA ARG A 411 -29.27 9.68 11.03
C ARG A 411 -29.55 8.21 10.71
N THR A 412 -30.32 7.53 11.55
CA THR A 412 -30.73 6.15 11.32
C THR A 412 -31.52 6.04 10.01
N LEU A 413 -32.49 6.92 9.77
CA LEU A 413 -33.26 6.92 8.53
C LEU A 413 -32.41 7.28 7.30
N GLU A 414 -31.42 8.16 7.43
CA GLU A 414 -30.42 8.43 6.37
C GLU A 414 -29.56 7.17 6.09
N ASP A 415 -29.09 6.47 7.14
CA ASP A 415 -28.31 5.25 7.02
C ASP A 415 -29.09 4.16 6.27
N LEU A 416 -30.39 4.03 6.52
CA LEU A 416 -31.30 3.12 5.81
C LEU A 416 -31.68 3.59 4.40
N ARG A 417 -31.26 4.81 4.02
CA ARG A 417 -31.70 5.57 2.84
C ARG A 417 -33.22 5.79 2.79
N ALA A 418 -33.89 5.81 3.94
CA ALA A 418 -35.30 6.16 4.03
C ALA A 418 -35.51 7.67 3.81
N LEU A 419 -34.58 8.49 4.31
CA LEU A 419 -34.52 9.92 4.07
C LEU A 419 -33.28 10.29 3.26
N ASP A 420 -33.38 11.36 2.46
CA ASP A 420 -32.22 12.04 1.86
C ASP A 420 -31.55 12.99 2.89
N PRO A 421 -30.34 13.50 2.63
CA PRO A 421 -29.69 14.46 3.53
C PRO A 421 -30.45 15.77 3.76
N ALA A 422 -31.47 16.08 2.94
CA ALA A 422 -32.36 17.21 3.13
C ALA A 422 -33.58 16.88 4.05
N GLY A 423 -33.68 15.63 4.51
CA GLY A 423 -34.74 15.11 5.36
C GLY A 423 -36.04 14.79 4.61
N ARG A 424 -35.99 14.57 3.29
CA ARG A 424 -37.15 14.19 2.47
C ARG A 424 -37.21 12.68 2.26
N LEU A 425 -38.42 12.14 2.14
CA LEU A 425 -38.61 10.72 1.85
C LEU A 425 -38.04 10.34 0.50
N THR A 426 -37.22 9.29 0.50
CA THR A 426 -36.78 8.64 -0.73
C THR A 426 -37.82 7.63 -1.21
N ARG A 427 -37.64 7.08 -2.42
CA ARG A 427 -38.44 5.94 -2.91
C ARG A 427 -38.36 4.73 -1.97
N GLU A 428 -37.20 4.51 -1.35
CA GLU A 428 -37.07 3.45 -0.35
C GLU A 428 -37.83 3.81 0.93
N GLY A 429 -37.75 5.06 1.40
CA GLY A 429 -38.49 5.54 2.56
C GLY A 429 -40.00 5.34 2.45
N TRP A 430 -40.59 5.61 1.29
CA TRP A 430 -42.01 5.34 1.02
C TRP A 430 -42.36 3.86 1.21
N LYS A 431 -41.57 2.95 0.62
CA LYS A 431 -41.76 1.50 0.80
C LYS A 431 -41.67 1.07 2.26
N LEU A 432 -40.74 1.65 3.02
CA LEU A 432 -40.56 1.33 4.43
C LEU A 432 -41.72 1.82 5.30
N ALA A 433 -42.26 3.00 5.01
CA ALA A 433 -43.35 3.59 5.76
C ALA A 433 -44.69 2.84 5.60
N GLU A 434 -44.89 2.16 4.46
CA GLU A 434 -46.07 1.33 4.20
C GLU A 434 -46.12 0.10 5.10
N LEU A 435 -44.97 -0.44 5.52
CA LEU A 435 -44.91 -1.59 6.40
C LEU A 435 -45.24 -1.22 7.86
N PRO A 436 -46.00 -2.07 8.60
CA PRO A 436 -46.36 -1.81 9.99
C PRO A 436 -45.29 -2.31 10.99
N ILE A 437 -44.00 -2.05 10.70
CA ILE A 437 -42.86 -2.51 11.53
C ILE A 437 -41.78 -1.44 11.65
N ASP A 438 -40.80 -1.71 12.52
CA ASP A 438 -39.63 -0.86 12.69
C ASP A 438 -38.87 -0.65 11.35
N PRO A 439 -38.35 0.56 11.06
CA PRO A 439 -37.64 0.84 9.82
C PRO A 439 -36.45 -0.08 9.53
N HIS A 440 -35.74 -0.54 10.56
CA HIS A 440 -34.64 -1.48 10.39
C HIS A 440 -35.15 -2.80 9.79
N LEU A 441 -36.23 -3.34 10.35
CA LEU A 441 -36.85 -4.58 9.89
C LEU A 441 -37.47 -4.40 8.50
N GLY A 442 -38.15 -3.27 8.25
CA GLY A 442 -38.66 -2.95 6.92
C GLY A 442 -37.54 -2.92 5.88
N LYS A 443 -36.37 -2.38 6.23
CA LYS A 443 -35.20 -2.32 5.35
C LYS A 443 -34.65 -3.71 5.06
N MET A 444 -34.66 -4.61 6.04
CA MET A 444 -34.30 -6.02 5.82
C MET A 444 -35.21 -6.67 4.78
N LEU A 445 -36.53 -6.52 4.93
CA LEU A 445 -37.50 -7.09 3.99
C LEU A 445 -37.34 -6.49 2.58
N ALA A 446 -37.20 -5.16 2.47
CA ALA A 446 -37.04 -4.48 1.18
C ALA A 446 -35.75 -4.88 0.44
N PHE A 447 -34.68 -5.17 1.18
CA PHE A 447 -33.43 -5.68 0.60
C PHE A 447 -33.54 -7.18 0.24
N ALA A 448 -34.21 -7.97 1.08
CA ALA A 448 -34.45 -9.40 0.87
C ALA A 448 -35.27 -9.69 -0.40
N GLU A 449 -36.22 -8.82 -0.73
CA GLU A 449 -36.98 -8.85 -1.99
C GLU A 449 -36.02 -8.83 -3.19
N LYS A 450 -35.10 -7.85 -3.23
CA LYS A 450 -34.09 -7.72 -4.30
C LYS A 450 -33.11 -8.90 -4.34
N ARG A 451 -32.86 -9.53 -3.19
CA ARG A 451 -31.95 -10.68 -3.04
C ARG A 451 -32.65 -12.04 -3.15
N ARG A 452 -33.97 -12.08 -3.39
CA ARG A 452 -34.79 -13.28 -3.51
C ARG A 452 -34.75 -14.21 -2.29
N VAL A 453 -34.73 -13.62 -1.09
CA VAL A 453 -34.78 -14.31 0.22
C VAL A 453 -35.85 -13.71 1.13
N LEU A 454 -36.91 -13.16 0.53
CA LEU A 454 -37.99 -12.51 1.26
C LEU A 454 -38.72 -13.47 2.22
N PRO A 455 -39.05 -14.73 1.86
CA PRO A 455 -39.74 -15.65 2.78
C PRO A 455 -39.00 -15.90 4.10
N GLU A 456 -37.68 -16.08 4.05
CA GLU A 456 -36.83 -16.26 5.23
C GLU A 456 -36.85 -15.01 6.09
N LEU A 457 -36.73 -13.84 5.47
CA LEU A 457 -36.68 -12.57 6.19
C LEU A 457 -38.03 -12.15 6.75
N LEU A 458 -39.17 -12.55 6.15
CA LEU A 458 -40.50 -12.37 6.73
C LEU A 458 -40.61 -13.07 8.09
N VAL A 459 -40.12 -14.31 8.15
CA VAL A 459 -40.09 -15.11 9.39
C VAL A 459 -39.15 -14.51 10.43
N ILE A 460 -37.94 -14.11 10.03
CA ILE A 460 -36.96 -13.49 10.92
C ILE A 460 -37.47 -12.14 11.45
N ALA A 461 -37.95 -11.25 10.58
CA ALA A 461 -38.44 -9.93 10.97
C ALA A 461 -39.66 -10.04 11.92
N ALA A 462 -40.56 -10.99 11.66
CA ALA A 462 -41.67 -11.26 12.57
C ALA A 462 -41.20 -11.73 13.94
N TYR A 463 -40.19 -12.61 14.01
CA TYR A 463 -39.62 -13.07 15.28
C TYR A 463 -38.97 -11.92 16.07
N LEU A 464 -38.20 -11.07 15.39
CA LEU A 464 -37.51 -9.93 15.99
C LEU A 464 -38.47 -8.82 16.46
N SER A 465 -39.71 -8.82 15.98
CA SER A 465 -40.75 -7.85 16.36
C SER A 465 -41.55 -8.25 17.59
N ILE A 466 -41.45 -9.51 18.04
CA ILE A 466 -42.18 -10.02 19.20
C ILE A 466 -41.26 -10.21 20.39
N GLN A 467 -41.85 -10.41 21.57
CA GLN A 467 -41.07 -10.83 22.72
C GLN A 467 -40.53 -12.26 22.51
N ASP A 468 -39.29 -12.50 22.92
CA ASP A 468 -38.63 -13.82 22.80
C ASP A 468 -39.54 -14.95 23.35
N PRO A 469 -39.92 -15.93 22.50
CA PRO A 469 -40.78 -17.04 22.90
C PRO A 469 -40.09 -18.07 23.79
N GLN A 470 -38.75 -18.08 23.91
CA GLN A 470 -38.04 -19.04 24.76
C GLN A 470 -38.41 -18.85 26.23
N GLU A 471 -38.68 -19.97 26.91
CA GLU A 471 -38.86 -20.05 28.35
C GLU A 471 -37.70 -20.84 28.95
N ARG A 472 -37.10 -20.31 30.02
CA ARG A 472 -36.00 -20.98 30.73
C ARG A 472 -36.29 -20.98 32.24
N PRO A 473 -37.24 -21.81 32.72
CA PRO A 473 -37.59 -21.88 34.14
C PRO A 473 -36.38 -22.26 35.00
N LEU A 474 -36.22 -21.66 36.18
CA LEU A 474 -35.07 -21.90 37.08
C LEU A 474 -34.90 -23.39 37.43
N GLU A 475 -36.00 -24.07 37.75
CA GLU A 475 -36.00 -25.48 38.12
C GLU A 475 -35.66 -26.43 36.95
N LYS A 476 -35.84 -25.97 35.71
CA LYS A 476 -35.72 -26.79 34.49
C LYS A 476 -34.74 -26.20 33.47
N GLN A 477 -33.76 -25.43 33.94
CA GLN A 477 -32.81 -24.74 33.06
C GLN A 477 -32.07 -25.70 32.13
N GLN A 478 -31.55 -26.81 32.65
CA GLN A 478 -30.81 -27.78 31.85
C GLN A 478 -31.69 -28.42 30.77
N ALA A 479 -32.93 -28.80 31.11
CA ALA A 479 -33.88 -29.38 30.17
C ALA A 479 -34.32 -28.38 29.09
N ALA A 480 -34.53 -27.11 29.47
CA ALA A 480 -34.82 -26.04 28.51
C ALA A 480 -33.62 -25.79 27.57
N ASP A 481 -32.41 -25.70 28.10
CA ASP A 481 -31.19 -25.51 27.32
C ASP A 481 -30.97 -26.65 26.32
N GLU A 482 -31.23 -27.90 26.72
CA GLU A 482 -31.15 -29.06 25.85
C GLU A 482 -32.23 -29.06 24.75
N ALA A 483 -33.48 -28.73 25.11
CA ALA A 483 -34.57 -28.63 24.14
C ALA A 483 -34.30 -27.54 23.09
N HIS A 484 -33.83 -26.37 23.51
CA HIS A 484 -33.51 -25.26 22.61
C HIS A 484 -32.28 -25.53 21.76
N ARG A 485 -31.28 -26.28 22.27
CA ARG A 485 -30.05 -26.63 21.54
C ARG A 485 -30.33 -27.38 20.23
N ARG A 486 -31.43 -28.11 20.13
CA ARG A 486 -31.83 -28.86 18.91
C ARG A 486 -32.00 -27.99 17.68
N TYR A 487 -32.40 -26.74 17.87
CA TYR A 487 -32.66 -25.80 16.77
C TYR A 487 -31.48 -24.85 16.53
N ARG A 488 -30.50 -24.81 17.45
CA ARG A 488 -29.36 -23.88 17.38
C ARG A 488 -28.46 -24.19 16.21
N ASP A 489 -28.23 -23.17 15.40
CA ASP A 489 -27.17 -23.15 14.39
C ASP A 489 -25.87 -22.60 14.99
N LYS A 490 -24.73 -23.15 14.55
CA LYS A 490 -23.40 -22.82 15.10
C LYS A 490 -22.83 -21.50 14.55
N LYS A 491 -23.41 -20.96 13.47
CA LYS A 491 -22.93 -19.77 12.77
C LYS A 491 -23.91 -18.60 12.84
N SER A 492 -25.20 -18.84 13.13
CA SER A 492 -26.22 -17.81 13.12
C SER A 492 -27.42 -18.09 14.03
N ASP A 493 -27.71 -17.16 14.94
CA ASP A 493 -28.95 -17.15 15.72
C ASP A 493 -30.17 -16.87 14.82
N PHE A 494 -29.99 -16.25 13.64
CA PHE A 494 -31.10 -16.06 12.68
C PHE A 494 -31.46 -17.36 11.96
N VAL A 495 -30.48 -18.18 11.62
CA VAL A 495 -30.72 -19.54 11.10
C VAL A 495 -31.38 -20.41 12.18
N THR A 496 -31.02 -20.21 13.45
CA THR A 496 -31.72 -20.87 14.58
C THR A 496 -33.22 -20.56 14.59
N ILE A 497 -33.61 -19.31 14.29
CA ILE A 497 -35.02 -18.91 14.16
C ILE A 497 -35.68 -19.66 13.00
N LEU A 498 -35.02 -19.76 11.84
CA LEU A 498 -35.55 -20.49 10.68
C LEU A 498 -35.70 -22.00 10.95
N ASN A 499 -34.73 -22.60 11.63
CA ASN A 499 -34.79 -24.01 12.03
C ASN A 499 -35.98 -24.29 12.94
N LEU A 500 -36.21 -23.41 13.93
CA LEU A 500 -37.38 -23.50 14.81
C LEU A 500 -38.69 -23.33 14.03
N TRP A 501 -38.73 -22.39 13.08
CA TRP A 501 -39.90 -22.18 12.23
C TRP A 501 -40.24 -23.43 11.41
N ASN A 502 -39.25 -24.02 10.74
CA ASN A 502 -39.44 -25.25 9.97
C ASN A 502 -39.96 -26.40 10.83
N ALA A 503 -39.36 -26.62 12.02
CA ALA A 503 -39.84 -27.64 12.95
C ALA A 503 -41.30 -27.41 13.37
N ILE A 504 -41.69 -26.16 13.60
CA ILE A 504 -43.08 -25.81 13.91
C ILE A 504 -44.01 -26.08 12.72
N GLN A 505 -43.62 -25.72 11.50
CA GLN A 505 -44.46 -25.95 10.31
C GLN A 505 -44.63 -27.43 10.00
N GLU A 506 -43.61 -28.24 10.27
CA GLU A 506 -43.63 -29.68 10.05
C GLU A 506 -44.42 -30.43 11.13
N GLU A 507 -44.16 -30.14 12.41
CA GLU A 507 -44.75 -30.87 13.54
C GLU A 507 -46.13 -30.33 13.96
N CYS A 508 -46.46 -29.07 13.65
CA CYS A 508 -47.61 -28.36 14.24
C CYS A 508 -48.57 -27.76 13.21
N PRO A 509 -49.29 -28.59 12.42
CA PRO A 509 -50.30 -28.09 11.48
C PRO A 509 -51.51 -27.44 12.17
N SER A 510 -51.77 -27.75 13.45
CA SER A 510 -52.86 -27.16 14.24
C SER A 510 -52.39 -26.39 15.47
N ASN A 511 -53.19 -25.42 15.93
CA ASN A 511 -52.95 -24.68 17.18
C ASN A 511 -52.88 -25.60 18.42
N ARG A 512 -53.56 -26.76 18.40
CA ARG A 512 -53.49 -27.76 19.47
C ARG A 512 -52.10 -28.39 19.53
N GLN A 513 -51.55 -28.80 18.39
CA GLN A 513 -50.19 -29.36 18.32
C GLN A 513 -49.13 -28.30 18.65
N LEU A 514 -49.31 -27.06 18.18
CA LEU A 514 -48.42 -25.95 18.54
C LEU A 514 -48.34 -25.75 20.06
N ARG A 515 -49.46 -25.86 20.78
CA ARG A 515 -49.49 -25.77 22.24
C ARG A 515 -48.73 -26.92 22.91
N VAL A 516 -48.86 -28.14 22.38
CA VAL A 516 -48.12 -29.31 22.88
C VAL A 516 -46.63 -29.17 22.63
N PHE A 517 -46.23 -28.75 21.42
CA PHE A 517 -44.85 -28.47 21.06
C PHE A 517 -44.23 -27.39 21.94
N ALA A 518 -44.95 -26.29 22.15
CA ALA A 518 -44.52 -25.17 22.98
C ALA A 518 -44.21 -25.63 24.40
N ARG A 519 -45.14 -26.39 25.03
CA ARG A 519 -44.94 -26.92 26.38
C ARG A 519 -43.79 -27.93 26.46
N LYS A 520 -43.66 -28.83 25.46
CA LYS A 520 -42.62 -29.87 25.42
C LYS A 520 -41.22 -29.28 25.27
N ASN A 521 -41.09 -28.22 24.47
CA ASN A 521 -39.80 -27.62 24.11
C ASN A 521 -39.51 -26.29 24.81
N PHE A 522 -40.22 -25.97 25.90
CA PHE A 522 -40.02 -24.75 26.71
C PHE A 522 -40.13 -23.46 25.89
N TYR A 523 -41.23 -23.30 25.16
CA TYR A 523 -41.62 -22.07 24.48
C TYR A 523 -42.99 -21.58 24.93
N ASN A 524 -43.20 -20.27 24.87
CA ASN A 524 -44.50 -19.66 25.15
C ASN A 524 -45.45 -19.80 23.95
N PHE A 525 -46.56 -20.52 24.13
CA PHE A 525 -47.55 -20.77 23.07
C PHE A 525 -48.10 -19.48 22.42
N ASN A 526 -48.44 -18.47 23.23
CA ASN A 526 -49.06 -17.25 22.71
C ASN A 526 -48.08 -16.45 21.85
N ARG A 527 -46.80 -16.39 22.24
CA ARG A 527 -45.75 -15.72 21.45
C ARG A 527 -45.44 -16.46 20.17
N LEU A 528 -45.44 -17.79 20.16
CA LEU A 528 -45.31 -18.57 18.92
C LEU A 528 -46.48 -18.36 17.97
N LEU A 529 -47.70 -18.26 18.51
CA LEU A 529 -48.89 -17.95 17.71
C LEU A 529 -48.82 -16.52 17.15
N GLU A 530 -48.43 -15.56 17.97
CA GLU A 530 -48.19 -14.17 17.56
C GLU A 530 -47.15 -14.08 16.45
N TRP A 531 -46.04 -14.81 16.58
CA TRP A 531 -45.01 -14.91 15.54
C TRP A 531 -45.58 -15.45 14.22
N ARG A 532 -46.34 -16.56 14.27
CA ARG A 532 -46.96 -17.16 13.07
C ARG A 532 -47.90 -16.18 12.37
N ASN A 533 -48.74 -15.49 13.14
CA ASN A 533 -49.68 -14.53 12.61
C ASN A 533 -48.93 -13.34 12.00
N LEU A 534 -47.98 -12.75 12.72
CA LEU A 534 -47.23 -11.59 12.23
C LEU A 534 -46.43 -11.92 10.96
N ALA A 535 -45.86 -13.12 10.84
CA ALA A 535 -45.19 -13.54 9.61
C ALA A 535 -46.17 -13.59 8.42
N ALA A 536 -47.40 -14.08 8.64
CA ALA A 536 -48.46 -14.07 7.62
C ALA A 536 -48.92 -12.65 7.29
N ASP A 537 -49.13 -11.78 8.29
CA ASP A 537 -49.54 -10.39 8.05
C ASP A 537 -48.47 -9.60 7.28
N LEU A 538 -47.20 -9.84 7.55
CA LEU A 538 -46.10 -9.26 6.79
C LEU A 538 -46.03 -9.80 5.35
N ALA A 539 -46.32 -11.09 5.17
CA ALA A 539 -46.42 -11.71 3.85
C ALA A 539 -47.56 -11.08 3.04
N ASP A 540 -48.72 -10.88 3.65
CA ASP A 540 -49.88 -10.24 3.03
C ASP A 540 -49.59 -8.77 2.71
N ALA A 541 -48.99 -8.02 3.64
CA ALA A 541 -48.56 -6.65 3.38
C ALA A 541 -47.54 -6.55 2.23
N ALA A 542 -46.56 -7.46 2.18
CA ALA A 542 -45.62 -7.52 1.06
C ALA A 542 -46.32 -7.89 -0.27
N ALA A 543 -47.33 -8.75 -0.24
CA ALA A 543 -48.12 -9.12 -1.41
C ALA A 543 -48.97 -7.96 -1.92
N ASP A 544 -49.59 -7.18 -1.03
CA ASP A 544 -50.34 -5.95 -1.36
C ASP A 544 -49.44 -4.91 -2.04
N LEU A 545 -48.18 -4.82 -1.59
CA LEU A 545 -47.14 -3.99 -2.22
C LEU A 545 -46.56 -4.60 -3.51
N LYS A 546 -47.05 -5.76 -3.95
CA LYS A 546 -46.61 -6.51 -5.14
C LYS A 546 -45.14 -6.89 -5.10
N TRP A 547 -44.60 -7.20 -3.93
CA TRP A 547 -43.21 -7.64 -3.77
C TRP A 547 -43.03 -9.08 -4.28
N SER A 548 -41.90 -9.33 -4.94
CA SER A 548 -41.58 -10.67 -5.42
C SER A 548 -41.26 -11.61 -4.25
N GLY A 549 -41.83 -12.83 -4.26
CA GLY A 549 -41.60 -13.81 -3.20
C GLY A 549 -42.32 -13.52 -1.88
N ALA A 550 -43.42 -12.75 -1.89
CA ALA A 550 -44.18 -12.41 -0.68
C ALA A 550 -44.88 -13.61 -0.01
N LYS A 551 -45.09 -14.72 -0.72
CA LYS A 551 -45.77 -15.91 -0.18
C LYS A 551 -44.82 -16.75 0.68
N LEU A 552 -45.25 -17.07 1.90
CA LEU A 552 -44.54 -18.02 2.78
C LEU A 552 -44.69 -19.47 2.26
N PRO A 553 -43.58 -20.17 1.95
CA PRO A 553 -43.61 -21.59 1.62
C PRO A 553 -43.89 -22.43 2.88
N LYS A 554 -44.22 -23.71 2.67
CA LYS A 554 -44.48 -24.65 3.77
C LYS A 554 -43.22 -24.90 4.62
N LEU A 555 -42.07 -25.04 3.96
CA LEU A 555 -40.75 -25.19 4.58
C LEU A 555 -39.77 -24.24 3.89
N LEU A 556 -38.85 -23.69 4.67
CA LEU A 556 -37.75 -22.84 4.22
C LEU A 556 -36.49 -23.71 4.09
N GLU A 557 -36.36 -24.41 2.97
CA GLU A 557 -35.25 -25.35 2.72
C GLU A 557 -34.01 -24.62 2.20
N ASN A 558 -32.84 -24.95 2.75
CA ASN A 558 -31.53 -24.44 2.32
C ASN A 558 -31.47 -22.90 2.14
N PRO A 559 -31.79 -22.10 3.18
CA PRO A 559 -31.79 -20.66 3.08
C PRO A 559 -30.40 -20.15 2.64
N PRO A 560 -30.30 -19.30 1.60
CA PRO A 560 -29.01 -18.81 1.11
C PRO A 560 -28.34 -17.94 2.19
N TYR A 561 -27.37 -18.53 2.91
CA TYR A 561 -26.81 -17.94 4.12
C TYR A 561 -26.35 -16.48 3.88
N ASP A 562 -25.64 -16.24 2.79
CA ASP A 562 -25.06 -14.93 2.51
C ASP A 562 -26.11 -13.88 2.21
N GLN A 563 -27.08 -14.19 1.35
CA GLN A 563 -28.15 -13.28 0.96
C GLN A 563 -29.06 -12.94 2.15
N VAL A 564 -29.36 -13.92 3.01
CA VAL A 564 -30.13 -13.71 4.25
C VAL A 564 -29.40 -12.71 5.14
N HIS A 565 -28.12 -12.96 5.43
CA HIS A 565 -27.34 -12.11 6.32
C HIS A 565 -27.03 -10.74 5.69
N GLN A 566 -26.81 -10.63 4.38
CA GLN A 566 -26.72 -9.33 3.69
C GLN A 566 -28.01 -8.52 3.84
N SER A 567 -29.17 -9.18 3.77
CA SER A 567 -30.47 -8.53 3.95
C SER A 567 -30.68 -8.05 5.38
N ILE A 568 -30.29 -8.86 6.37
CA ILE A 568 -30.29 -8.43 7.78
C ILE A 568 -29.36 -7.21 7.94
N LEU A 569 -28.13 -7.29 7.43
CA LEU A 569 -27.14 -6.21 7.56
C LEU A 569 -27.60 -4.90 6.93
N ALA A 570 -28.38 -4.96 5.84
CA ALA A 570 -28.96 -3.76 5.23
C ALA A 570 -29.88 -2.98 6.18
N GLY A 571 -30.55 -3.69 7.11
CA GLY A 571 -31.36 -3.08 8.16
C GLY A 571 -30.57 -2.57 9.35
N ILE A 572 -29.40 -3.13 9.66
CA ILE A 572 -28.59 -2.79 10.83
C ILE A 572 -27.11 -2.56 10.46
N PRO A 573 -26.80 -1.65 9.52
CA PRO A 573 -25.46 -1.59 8.91
C PRO A 573 -24.36 -1.27 9.93
N ARG A 574 -24.67 -0.56 11.03
CA ARG A 574 -23.73 -0.21 12.11
C ARG A 574 -23.43 -1.35 13.08
N HIS A 575 -24.23 -2.41 13.09
CA HIS A 575 -24.13 -3.46 14.11
C HIS A 575 -23.22 -4.61 13.66
N ILE A 576 -22.01 -4.23 13.25
CA ILE A 576 -20.93 -5.16 12.94
C ILE A 576 -19.77 -4.95 13.91
N ALA A 577 -19.03 -6.03 14.16
CA ALA A 577 -17.83 -5.98 14.98
C ALA A 577 -16.79 -6.99 14.53
N ARG A 578 -15.54 -6.68 14.84
CA ARG A 578 -14.39 -7.55 14.63
C ARG A 578 -13.93 -8.14 15.95
N TYR A 579 -13.65 -9.43 15.97
CA TYR A 579 -13.10 -10.09 17.15
C TYR A 579 -11.65 -9.64 17.39
N MET A 580 -11.32 -9.33 18.64
CA MET A 580 -9.98 -8.97 19.10
C MET A 580 -9.41 -10.13 19.93
N PRO A 581 -8.53 -10.98 19.37
CA PRO A 581 -8.04 -12.19 20.05
C PRO A 581 -7.31 -11.92 21.37
N GLU A 582 -6.51 -10.85 21.42
CA GLU A 582 -5.70 -10.48 22.59
C GLU A 582 -6.58 -10.06 23.79
N GLU A 583 -7.62 -9.27 23.52
CA GLU A 583 -8.50 -8.73 24.55
C GLU A 583 -9.80 -9.55 24.74
N GLN A 584 -9.98 -10.65 23.99
CA GLN A 584 -11.12 -11.58 24.05
C GLN A 584 -12.52 -10.92 24.01
N HIS A 585 -12.68 -9.85 23.24
CA HIS A 585 -13.97 -9.18 23.02
C HIS A 585 -14.15 -8.79 21.55
N TYR A 586 -15.35 -8.33 21.19
CA TYR A 586 -15.65 -7.80 19.87
C TYR A 586 -15.60 -6.27 19.87
N LEU A 587 -14.86 -5.68 18.93
CA LEU A 587 -14.81 -4.24 18.68
C LEU A 587 -15.78 -3.88 17.56
N GLY A 588 -16.86 -3.20 17.91
CA GLY A 588 -17.87 -2.70 16.98
C GLY A 588 -17.64 -1.26 16.53
N THR A 589 -18.53 -0.79 15.65
CA THR A 589 -18.50 0.60 15.18
C THR A 589 -18.58 1.59 16.34
N GLY A 590 -17.86 2.72 16.22
CA GLY A 590 -17.78 3.72 17.29
C GLY A 590 -16.98 3.26 18.52
N ALA A 591 -16.02 2.32 18.32
CA ALA A 591 -15.15 1.77 19.36
C ALA A 591 -15.87 1.07 20.53
N ARG A 592 -17.07 0.53 20.26
CA ARG A 592 -17.86 -0.20 21.26
C ARG A 592 -17.26 -1.58 21.50
N LYS A 593 -17.05 -1.96 22.77
CA LYS A 593 -16.53 -3.27 23.17
C LYS A 593 -17.64 -4.12 23.76
N PHE A 594 -17.83 -5.35 23.28
CA PHE A 594 -18.89 -6.24 23.78
C PHE A 594 -18.56 -7.72 23.66
N LEU A 595 -19.36 -8.56 24.32
CA LEU A 595 -19.24 -10.02 24.33
C LEU A 595 -20.48 -10.69 23.72
N ILE A 596 -20.35 -11.89 23.17
CA ILE A 596 -21.51 -12.68 22.72
C ILE A 596 -22.29 -13.18 23.94
N PHE A 597 -23.62 -13.03 23.91
CA PHE A 597 -24.49 -13.55 24.97
C PHE A 597 -24.43 -15.09 25.07
N PRO A 598 -24.35 -15.68 26.28
CA PRO A 598 -24.21 -17.14 26.46
C PRO A 598 -25.28 -18.02 25.81
N GLY A 599 -26.47 -17.47 25.54
CA GLY A 599 -27.56 -18.20 24.86
C GLY A 599 -27.35 -18.37 23.35
N SER A 600 -26.43 -17.64 22.74
CA SER A 600 -26.16 -17.68 21.29
C SER A 600 -25.48 -18.97 20.87
N GLY A 601 -25.77 -19.45 19.66
CA GLY A 601 -25.08 -20.59 19.05
C GLY A 601 -23.59 -20.33 18.79
N LEU A 602 -23.19 -19.05 18.74
CA LEU A 602 -21.81 -18.62 18.51
C LEU A 602 -21.01 -18.42 19.82
N PHE A 603 -21.65 -18.54 20.98
CA PHE A 603 -20.96 -18.36 22.25
C PHE A 603 -19.87 -19.42 22.43
N LYS A 604 -18.62 -18.97 22.63
CA LYS A 604 -17.43 -19.83 22.72
C LYS A 604 -17.23 -20.76 21.50
N ALA A 605 -17.70 -20.36 20.31
CA ALA A 605 -17.41 -21.06 19.07
C ALA A 605 -15.89 -21.15 18.84
N LYS A 606 -15.44 -22.29 18.28
CA LYS A 606 -14.03 -22.54 17.95
C LYS A 606 -13.92 -22.92 16.46
N PRO A 607 -13.23 -22.11 15.62
CA PRO A 607 -12.67 -20.79 15.94
C PRO A 607 -13.77 -19.74 16.22
N ALA A 608 -13.41 -18.67 16.95
CA ALA A 608 -14.29 -17.52 17.13
C ALA A 608 -14.49 -16.81 15.77
N PRO A 609 -15.70 -16.37 15.42
CA PRO A 609 -15.95 -15.59 14.21
C PRO A 609 -15.07 -14.34 14.17
N GLU A 610 -14.31 -14.14 13.10
CA GLU A 610 -13.53 -12.90 12.95
C GLU A 610 -14.45 -11.67 12.85
N TRP A 611 -15.55 -11.81 12.09
CA TRP A 611 -16.56 -10.77 11.93
C TRP A 611 -17.93 -11.27 12.38
N LEU A 612 -18.58 -10.41 13.15
CA LEU A 612 -19.88 -10.66 13.77
C LEU A 612 -20.84 -9.56 13.38
N MET A 613 -22.08 -9.93 13.05
CA MET A 613 -23.23 -9.02 13.11
C MET A 613 -24.09 -9.34 14.33
N SER A 614 -24.77 -8.33 14.86
CA SER A 614 -25.63 -8.47 16.03
C SER A 614 -26.88 -7.63 15.88
N PHE A 615 -28.07 -8.22 16.02
CA PHE A 615 -29.30 -7.42 15.93
C PHE A 615 -29.42 -6.43 17.09
N ALA A 616 -29.13 -6.88 18.31
CA ALA A 616 -29.25 -6.07 19.51
C ALA A 616 -28.00 -6.15 20.37
N LEU A 617 -27.62 -4.99 20.92
CA LEU A 617 -26.68 -4.87 22.03
C LEU A 617 -27.48 -4.53 23.28
N VAL A 618 -27.30 -5.30 24.35
CA VAL A 618 -28.04 -5.14 25.60
C VAL A 618 -27.05 -5.05 26.75
N GLU A 619 -27.12 -3.97 27.51
CA GLU A 619 -26.30 -3.79 28.70
C GLU A 619 -26.98 -4.42 29.92
N THR A 620 -26.24 -5.27 30.63
CA THR A 620 -26.69 -5.88 31.89
C THR A 620 -25.58 -5.75 32.93
N SER A 621 -24.78 -6.79 33.18
CA SER A 621 -23.51 -6.68 33.92
C SER A 621 -22.34 -6.26 33.04
N ARG A 622 -22.43 -6.58 31.75
CA ARG A 622 -21.54 -6.17 30.67
C ARG A 622 -22.40 -5.92 29.44
N LEU A 623 -21.81 -5.31 28.42
CA LEU A 623 -22.45 -5.17 27.13
C LEU A 623 -22.44 -6.51 26.37
N PHE A 624 -23.63 -7.07 26.14
CA PHE A 624 -23.78 -8.34 25.44
C PHE A 624 -24.49 -8.18 24.10
N ALA A 625 -23.96 -8.85 23.09
CA ALA A 625 -24.56 -8.96 21.79
C ALA A 625 -25.51 -10.16 21.71
N ARG A 626 -26.73 -9.92 21.23
CA ARG A 626 -27.81 -10.89 21.10
C ARG A 626 -28.29 -10.97 19.65
N GLN A 627 -28.77 -12.15 19.27
CA GLN A 627 -29.17 -12.50 17.89
C GLN A 627 -28.02 -12.19 16.93
N ASN A 628 -27.01 -13.06 16.97
CA ASN A 628 -25.73 -12.86 16.32
C ASN A 628 -25.56 -13.76 15.09
N ALA A 629 -24.73 -13.35 14.15
CA ALA A 629 -24.26 -14.23 13.10
C ALA A 629 -22.84 -13.92 12.65
N ALA A 630 -22.12 -14.97 12.24
CA ALA A 630 -20.82 -14.85 11.59
C ALA A 630 -21.03 -14.36 10.15
N ILE A 631 -20.28 -13.33 9.75
CA ILE A 631 -20.42 -12.69 8.44
C ILE A 631 -19.09 -12.53 7.75
N ARG A 632 -19.12 -12.22 6.45
CA ARG A 632 -17.95 -11.70 5.74
C ARG A 632 -18.00 -10.17 5.69
N PRO A 633 -16.85 -9.48 5.81
CA PRO A 633 -16.81 -8.02 5.82
C PRO A 633 -17.35 -7.40 4.52
N ASP A 634 -17.22 -8.07 3.37
CA ASP A 634 -17.73 -7.58 2.08
C ASP A 634 -19.27 -7.48 2.01
N TYR A 635 -20.01 -8.10 2.94
CA TYR A 635 -21.47 -7.97 2.99
C TYR A 635 -21.89 -6.52 3.22
N LEU A 636 -21.09 -5.75 3.97
CA LEU A 636 -21.39 -4.35 4.23
C LEU A 636 -21.32 -3.52 2.94
N GLU A 637 -20.31 -3.78 2.10
CA GLU A 637 -20.18 -3.10 0.81
C GLU A 637 -21.38 -3.36 -0.10
N GLN A 638 -21.98 -4.55 -0.01
CA GLN A 638 -23.17 -4.91 -0.77
C GLN A 638 -24.47 -4.35 -0.16
N ALA A 639 -24.56 -4.33 1.16
CA ALA A 639 -25.76 -3.95 1.91
C ALA A 639 -25.91 -2.42 2.05
N ALA A 640 -24.81 -1.72 2.32
CA ALA A 640 -24.79 -0.29 2.61
C ALA A 640 -23.53 0.41 2.04
N PRO A 641 -23.29 0.39 0.72
CA PRO A 641 -22.08 0.97 0.11
C PRO A 641 -21.92 2.47 0.34
N HIS A 642 -23.02 3.22 0.54
CA HIS A 642 -22.98 4.67 0.82
C HIS A 642 -22.40 5.02 2.19
N LEU A 643 -22.34 4.06 3.10
CA LEU A 643 -21.78 4.28 4.43
C LEU A 643 -20.28 4.00 4.49
N CYS A 644 -19.76 3.24 3.53
CA CYS A 644 -18.36 2.92 3.46
C CYS A 644 -17.56 4.09 2.90
N THR A 645 -16.43 4.38 3.54
CA THR A 645 -15.44 5.34 3.04
C THR A 645 -14.34 4.56 2.31
N ARG A 646 -14.17 4.86 1.03
CA ARG A 646 -13.09 4.33 0.18
C ARG A 646 -11.90 5.25 0.28
N ILE A 647 -10.75 4.67 0.60
CA ILE A 647 -9.46 5.33 0.66
C ILE A 647 -8.58 4.62 -0.35
N TYR A 648 -7.99 5.38 -1.28
CA TYR A 648 -7.07 4.85 -2.28
C TYR A 648 -5.65 5.20 -1.84
N ASP A 649 -4.75 4.23 -1.84
CA ASP A 649 -3.34 4.44 -1.56
C ASP A 649 -2.46 3.66 -2.53
N GLN A 650 -1.17 4.02 -2.58
CA GLN A 650 -0.20 3.42 -3.50
C GLN A 650 -0.72 3.42 -4.96
N PRO A 651 -1.09 4.57 -5.53
CA PRO A 651 -1.41 4.60 -6.95
C PRO A 651 -0.13 4.37 -7.75
N TYR A 652 -0.21 3.53 -8.79
CA TYR A 652 0.92 3.13 -9.61
C TYR A 652 0.45 2.79 -11.03
N TRP A 653 1.31 3.00 -12.01
CA TRP A 653 1.09 2.54 -13.37
C TRP A 653 1.52 1.07 -13.54
N ASP A 654 0.65 0.26 -14.16
CA ASP A 654 0.91 -1.14 -14.43
C ASP A 654 1.30 -1.34 -15.91
N ALA A 655 2.55 -1.73 -16.15
CA ALA A 655 3.09 -1.88 -17.51
C ALA A 655 2.38 -2.97 -18.33
N GLU A 656 1.94 -4.06 -17.69
CA GLU A 656 1.30 -5.19 -18.37
C GLU A 656 -0.09 -4.83 -18.89
N SER A 657 -0.95 -4.22 -18.05
CA SER A 657 -2.30 -3.85 -18.49
C SER A 657 -2.36 -2.46 -19.13
N GLY A 658 -1.38 -1.60 -18.88
CA GLY A 658 -1.27 -0.25 -19.42
C GLY A 658 -2.19 0.78 -18.74
N PHE A 659 -2.72 0.49 -17.56
CA PHE A 659 -3.60 1.37 -16.77
C PHE A 659 -2.97 1.76 -15.42
N VAL A 660 -3.43 2.87 -14.84
CA VAL A 660 -3.09 3.25 -13.47
C VAL A 660 -4.05 2.59 -12.49
N TYR A 661 -3.48 1.86 -11.53
CA TYR A 661 -4.20 1.23 -10.43
C TYR A 661 -3.86 1.91 -9.12
N ALA A 662 -4.74 1.72 -8.14
CA ALA A 662 -4.43 1.99 -6.75
C ALA A 662 -4.89 0.82 -5.90
N ARG A 663 -4.36 0.75 -4.69
CA ARG A 663 -4.88 -0.14 -3.67
C ARG A 663 -6.03 0.55 -2.95
N GLU A 664 -7.20 -0.11 -2.98
CA GLU A 664 -8.38 0.35 -2.27
C GLU A 664 -8.42 -0.25 -0.86
N ARG A 665 -8.61 0.65 0.11
CA ARG A 665 -8.97 0.38 1.49
C ARG A 665 -10.39 0.84 1.74
N LEU A 666 -11.21 -0.03 2.31
CA LEU A 666 -12.59 0.29 2.65
C LEU A 666 -12.73 0.32 4.17
N THR A 667 -13.23 1.44 4.68
CA THR A 667 -13.45 1.64 6.12
C THR A 667 -14.90 2.01 6.40
N PHE A 668 -15.39 1.64 7.58
CA PHE A 668 -16.72 2.05 8.05
C PHE A 668 -16.76 2.08 9.58
N GLY A 669 -17.23 3.19 10.15
CA GLY A 669 -17.45 3.31 11.59
C GLY A 669 -16.20 3.09 12.45
N GLY A 670 -15.01 3.36 11.92
CA GLY A 670 -13.71 3.11 12.55
C GLY A 670 -13.15 1.69 12.33
N LEU A 671 -13.89 0.82 11.64
CA LEU A 671 -13.46 -0.54 11.32
C LEU A 671 -12.88 -0.61 9.90
N LEU A 672 -11.78 -1.35 9.73
CA LEU A 672 -11.19 -1.66 8.44
C LEU A 672 -11.91 -2.89 7.85
N ILE A 673 -12.68 -2.69 6.78
CA ILE A 673 -13.49 -3.73 6.14
C ILE A 673 -12.63 -4.59 5.21
N HIS A 674 -11.84 -3.95 4.34
CA HIS A 674 -10.76 -4.61 3.61
C HIS A 674 -9.62 -3.64 3.32
N ASN A 675 -8.42 -4.20 3.10
CA ASN A 675 -7.19 -3.46 2.87
C ASN A 675 -6.39 -4.16 1.76
N GLY A 676 -6.62 -3.79 0.48
CA GLY A 676 -5.84 -4.43 -0.58
C GLY A 676 -6.49 -4.64 -1.93
N ARG A 677 -7.70 -4.14 -2.21
CA ARG A 677 -8.35 -4.47 -3.49
C ARG A 677 -7.73 -3.60 -4.60
N ARG A 678 -7.10 -4.22 -5.60
CA ARG A 678 -6.58 -3.51 -6.78
C ARG A 678 -7.75 -2.96 -7.60
N VAL A 679 -7.75 -1.66 -7.84
CA VAL A 679 -8.83 -0.98 -8.58
C VAL A 679 -8.26 0.01 -9.58
N LEU A 680 -8.99 0.25 -10.67
CA LEU A 680 -8.64 1.26 -11.67
C LEU A 680 -8.74 2.65 -11.04
N TYR A 681 -7.62 3.37 -10.98
CA TYR A 681 -7.55 4.65 -10.28
C TYR A 681 -8.13 5.80 -11.12
N SER A 682 -8.04 5.70 -12.45
CA SER A 682 -8.59 6.69 -13.38
C SER A 682 -10.10 6.90 -13.26
N LYS A 683 -10.85 5.92 -12.75
CA LYS A 683 -12.29 6.06 -12.51
C LYS A 683 -12.64 7.01 -11.37
N SER A 684 -11.79 7.08 -10.34
CA SER A 684 -12.04 7.91 -9.15
C SER A 684 -11.22 9.20 -9.15
N HIS A 685 -9.98 9.17 -9.65
CA HIS A 685 -9.05 10.30 -9.66
C HIS A 685 -8.41 10.45 -11.06
N PRO A 686 -9.18 10.91 -12.07
CA PRO A 686 -8.71 10.95 -13.45
C PRO A 686 -7.50 11.89 -13.66
N ALA A 687 -7.45 13.01 -12.94
CA ALA A 687 -6.35 13.97 -13.04
C ALA A 687 -5.04 13.39 -12.47
N GLU A 688 -5.07 12.83 -11.26
CA GLU A 688 -3.91 12.19 -10.62
C GLU A 688 -3.48 10.94 -11.41
N ALA A 689 -4.43 10.15 -11.91
CA ALA A 689 -4.11 9.00 -12.77
C ALA A 689 -3.41 9.42 -14.08
N ARG A 690 -3.82 10.55 -14.68
CA ARG A 690 -3.12 11.13 -15.85
C ARG A 690 -1.70 11.53 -15.50
N GLU A 691 -1.48 12.21 -14.37
CA GLU A 691 -0.14 12.61 -13.94
C GLU A 691 0.75 11.38 -13.70
N ILE A 692 0.24 10.36 -13.00
CA ILE A 692 0.95 9.11 -12.75
C ILE A 692 1.27 8.37 -14.06
N PHE A 693 0.31 8.28 -14.99
CA PHE A 693 0.55 7.68 -16.30
C PHE A 693 1.65 8.42 -17.06
N ILE A 694 1.59 9.75 -17.12
CA ILE A 694 2.62 10.55 -17.80
C ILE A 694 3.98 10.35 -17.13
N ARG A 695 4.05 10.44 -15.80
CA ARG A 695 5.28 10.35 -15.03
C ARG A 695 5.92 8.96 -15.06
N GLU A 696 5.13 7.92 -14.81
CA GLU A 696 5.66 6.55 -14.68
C GLU A 696 5.74 5.81 -16.01
N ALA A 697 4.93 6.18 -17.01
CA ALA A 697 4.86 5.48 -18.29
C ALA A 697 5.55 6.23 -19.44
N LEU A 698 5.25 7.54 -19.62
CA LEU A 698 5.78 8.33 -20.73
C LEU A 698 7.14 8.96 -20.42
N ALA A 699 7.30 9.58 -19.25
CA ALA A 699 8.54 10.25 -18.86
C ALA A 699 9.69 9.28 -18.56
N THR A 700 9.39 8.01 -18.31
CA THR A 700 10.39 6.93 -18.18
C THR A 700 10.69 6.23 -19.50
N GLY A 701 9.94 6.51 -20.58
CA GLY A 701 10.05 5.79 -21.85
C GLY A 701 9.57 4.33 -21.81
N SER A 702 8.86 3.92 -20.75
CA SER A 702 8.40 2.53 -20.55
C SER A 702 7.35 2.08 -21.57
N VAL A 703 6.64 3.02 -22.20
CA VAL A 703 5.65 2.73 -23.25
C VAL A 703 6.28 2.91 -24.62
N ILE A 704 6.28 1.85 -25.43
CA ILE A 704 6.72 1.90 -26.83
C ILE A 704 5.52 1.60 -27.74
N ILE A 705 5.22 2.55 -28.64
CA ILE A 705 4.24 2.36 -29.71
C ILE A 705 4.98 2.52 -31.04
N PRO A 706 5.27 1.42 -31.76
CA PRO A 706 6.11 1.45 -32.95
C PRO A 706 5.57 2.40 -34.04
N LYS A 707 6.48 3.09 -34.74
CA LYS A 707 6.20 4.04 -35.83
C LYS A 707 5.38 5.27 -35.41
N THR A 708 5.49 5.70 -34.15
CA THR A 708 4.80 6.88 -33.62
C THR A 708 5.76 7.83 -32.91
N TRP A 709 5.29 9.02 -32.54
CA TRP A 709 6.08 9.97 -31.74
C TRP A 709 6.46 9.43 -30.36
N VAL A 710 5.69 8.47 -29.82
CA VAL A 710 5.98 7.84 -28.53
C VAL A 710 7.29 7.06 -28.60
N GLU A 711 7.52 6.32 -29.69
CA GLU A 711 8.79 5.63 -29.93
C GLU A 711 9.95 6.62 -30.10
N LYS A 712 9.73 7.74 -30.81
CA LYS A 712 10.76 8.79 -30.94
C LYS A 712 11.16 9.35 -29.58
N SER A 713 10.19 9.62 -28.72
CA SER A 713 10.42 10.18 -27.39
C SER A 713 11.11 9.20 -26.46
N ALA A 714 10.70 7.92 -26.49
CA ALA A 714 11.39 6.87 -25.74
C ALA A 714 12.86 6.74 -26.13
N ARG A 715 13.19 6.86 -27.43
CA ARG A 715 14.59 6.88 -27.91
C ARG A 715 15.38 8.11 -27.44
N VAL A 716 14.74 9.27 -27.32
CA VAL A 716 15.37 10.47 -26.75
C VAL A 716 15.71 10.25 -25.27
N LEU A 717 14.77 9.69 -24.50
CA LEU A 717 15.00 9.37 -23.08
C LEU A 717 16.10 8.31 -22.92
N GLU A 718 16.11 7.28 -23.77
CA GLU A 718 17.16 6.26 -23.81
C GLU A 718 18.53 6.87 -24.17
N SER A 719 18.59 7.78 -25.15
CA SER A 719 19.85 8.42 -25.52
C SER A 719 20.37 9.35 -24.41
N LEU A 720 19.47 10.00 -23.67
CA LEU A 720 19.83 10.80 -22.49
C LEU A 720 20.28 9.94 -21.31
N ALA A 721 19.66 8.78 -21.07
CA ALA A 721 20.12 7.84 -20.05
C ALA A 721 21.52 7.29 -20.38
N LEU A 722 21.76 6.93 -21.65
CA LEU A 722 23.10 6.54 -22.13
C LEU A 722 24.11 7.69 -21.99
N LEU A 723 23.67 8.93 -22.18
CA LEU A 723 24.50 10.11 -21.96
C LEU A 723 24.86 10.30 -20.47
N GLU A 724 23.92 10.07 -19.56
CA GLU A 724 24.20 10.12 -18.12
C GLU A 724 25.26 9.09 -17.69
N GLU A 725 25.21 7.90 -18.28
CA GLU A 725 26.26 6.88 -18.12
C GLU A 725 27.60 7.36 -18.71
N LYS A 726 27.58 7.97 -19.90
CA LYS A 726 28.77 8.53 -20.57
C LYS A 726 29.42 9.66 -19.76
N VAL A 727 28.64 10.52 -19.12
CA VAL A 727 29.12 11.68 -18.34
C VAL A 727 29.33 11.30 -16.86
N ARG A 728 28.99 10.06 -16.47
CA ARG A 728 29.09 9.52 -15.10
C ARG A 728 28.36 10.36 -14.06
N ARG A 729 27.21 10.91 -14.45
CA ARG A 729 26.31 11.65 -13.56
C ARG A 729 24.89 11.09 -13.69
N PRO A 730 24.64 9.86 -13.21
CA PRO A 730 23.33 9.23 -13.32
C PRO A 730 22.25 10.10 -12.65
N GLY A 731 21.13 10.30 -13.35
CA GLY A 731 19.98 11.06 -12.87
C GLY A 731 20.21 12.57 -12.75
N THR A 732 21.15 13.14 -13.50
CA THR A 732 21.42 14.59 -13.45
C THR A 732 21.19 15.33 -14.77
N ILE A 733 21.22 14.64 -15.92
CA ILE A 733 21.11 15.30 -17.22
C ILE A 733 19.65 15.37 -17.63
N LEU A 734 18.92 14.25 -17.50
CA LEU A 734 17.48 14.23 -17.71
C LEU A 734 16.81 15.11 -16.65
N ASP A 735 15.85 15.92 -17.08
CA ASP A 735 14.91 16.61 -16.21
C ASP A 735 13.56 15.90 -16.29
N PRO A 736 13.24 14.98 -15.35
CA PRO A 736 11.99 14.25 -15.37
C PRO A 736 10.78 15.17 -15.22
N GLU A 737 10.90 16.29 -14.50
CA GLU A 737 9.79 17.23 -14.33
C GLU A 737 9.52 18.02 -15.61
N ALA A 738 10.56 18.44 -16.34
CA ALA A 738 10.39 19.08 -17.65
C ALA A 738 9.69 18.14 -18.65
N VAL A 739 10.02 16.85 -18.65
CA VAL A 739 9.37 15.84 -19.50
C VAL A 739 7.91 15.64 -19.11
N VAL A 740 7.62 15.60 -17.80
CA VAL A 740 6.24 15.51 -17.29
C VAL A 740 5.46 16.78 -17.66
N GLU A 741 6.02 17.97 -17.47
CA GLU A 741 5.41 19.26 -17.79
C GLU A 741 5.10 19.39 -19.29
N HIS A 742 6.03 18.95 -20.16
CA HIS A 742 5.85 18.91 -21.61
C HIS A 742 4.59 18.12 -21.99
N TYR A 743 4.43 16.91 -21.46
CA TYR A 743 3.26 16.07 -21.74
C TYR A 743 1.99 16.56 -21.03
N LEU A 744 2.08 17.08 -19.81
CA LEU A 744 0.94 17.66 -19.10
C LEU A 744 0.38 18.88 -19.84
N THR A 745 1.24 19.67 -20.48
CA THR A 745 0.88 20.88 -21.22
C THR A 745 0.31 20.56 -22.60
N LEU A 746 0.88 19.58 -23.31
CA LEU A 746 0.53 19.32 -24.71
C LEU A 746 -0.54 18.25 -24.91
N LEU A 747 -0.61 17.21 -24.07
CA LEU A 747 -1.58 16.14 -24.24
C LEU A 747 -2.97 16.56 -23.74
N PRO A 748 -4.07 16.20 -24.42
CA PRO A 748 -5.42 16.51 -23.96
C PRO A 748 -5.76 15.95 -22.56
N GLU A 749 -6.77 16.54 -21.93
CA GLU A 749 -7.40 15.97 -20.75
C GLU A 749 -8.02 14.61 -21.09
N GLY A 750 -7.75 13.58 -20.28
CA GLY A 750 -8.25 12.21 -20.48
C GLY A 750 -7.22 11.17 -20.97
N ILE A 751 -5.97 11.56 -21.21
CA ILE A 751 -4.88 10.63 -21.50
C ILE A 751 -4.28 10.09 -20.19
N ASP A 752 -4.76 8.93 -19.75
CA ASP A 752 -4.47 8.29 -18.46
C ASP A 752 -4.02 6.81 -18.56
N SER A 753 -3.90 6.30 -19.78
CA SER A 753 -3.59 4.89 -20.04
C SER A 753 -3.03 4.70 -21.45
N VAL A 754 -2.38 3.55 -21.67
CA VAL A 754 -1.90 3.15 -23.01
C VAL A 754 -3.05 3.05 -24.01
N LYS A 755 -4.25 2.69 -23.53
CA LYS A 755 -5.46 2.62 -24.37
C LYS A 755 -5.86 4.01 -24.86
N SER A 756 -6.03 4.99 -23.97
CA SER A 756 -6.42 6.35 -24.36
C SER A 756 -5.34 7.02 -25.22
N LEU A 757 -4.05 6.73 -24.95
CA LEU A 757 -2.94 7.19 -25.79
C LEU A 757 -2.98 6.59 -27.22
N LYS A 758 -3.24 5.29 -27.36
CA LYS A 758 -3.40 4.64 -28.69
C LYS A 758 -4.61 5.15 -29.45
N GLU A 759 -5.67 5.55 -28.76
CA GLU A 759 -6.85 6.18 -29.37
C GLU A 759 -6.52 7.59 -29.86
N LEU A 760 -5.78 8.39 -29.07
CA LEU A 760 -5.28 9.70 -29.50
C LEU A 760 -4.44 9.60 -30.77
N ILE A 761 -3.42 8.74 -30.80
CA ILE A 761 -2.51 8.58 -31.96
C ILE A 761 -3.25 8.16 -33.24
N ARG A 762 -4.37 7.44 -33.12
CA ARG A 762 -5.18 7.06 -34.30
C ARG A 762 -6.01 8.23 -34.84
N ASN A 763 -6.45 9.12 -33.96
CA ASN A 763 -7.38 10.19 -34.28
C ASN A 763 -6.69 11.53 -34.53
N ASP A 764 -5.45 11.67 -34.08
CA ASP A 764 -4.64 12.88 -34.15
C ASP A 764 -3.25 12.55 -34.72
N SER A 765 -2.87 13.26 -35.79
CA SER A 765 -1.60 13.11 -36.49
C SER A 765 -0.50 14.05 -35.95
N GLN A 766 -0.78 14.85 -34.92
CA GLN A 766 0.18 15.73 -34.28
C GLN A 766 1.31 14.93 -33.60
N ASP A 767 2.54 15.45 -33.74
CA ASP A 767 3.74 14.89 -33.10
C ASP A 767 3.95 15.59 -31.75
N TYR A 768 3.83 14.83 -30.67
CA TYR A 768 4.00 15.33 -29.29
C TYR A 768 5.38 14.99 -28.72
N SER A 769 6.34 14.57 -29.55
CA SER A 769 7.65 14.15 -29.06
C SER A 769 8.40 15.28 -28.37
N ILE A 770 9.16 14.92 -27.34
CA ILE A 770 10.05 15.83 -26.63
C ILE A 770 11.42 15.86 -27.33
N SER A 771 12.00 17.05 -27.49
CA SER A 771 13.35 17.18 -28.02
C SER A 771 14.40 16.85 -26.94
N PRO A 772 15.62 16.42 -27.30
CA PRO A 772 16.68 16.22 -26.31
C PRO A 772 16.94 17.46 -25.45
N GLN A 773 16.92 18.67 -26.02
CA GLN A 773 17.21 19.91 -25.28
C GLN A 773 16.13 20.29 -24.26
N ASP A 774 14.87 19.98 -24.56
CA ASP A 774 13.73 20.25 -23.68
C ASP A 774 13.61 19.21 -22.55
N ALA A 775 14.15 18.01 -22.77
CA ALA A 775 14.22 16.95 -21.76
C ALA A 775 15.45 17.05 -20.82
N MET A 776 16.38 17.99 -21.08
CA MET A 776 17.61 18.17 -20.30
C MET A 776 17.51 19.33 -19.31
N GLN A 777 18.19 19.22 -18.16
CA GLN A 777 18.38 20.38 -17.27
C GLN A 777 19.18 21.47 -18.00
N GLU A 778 18.85 22.74 -17.73
CA GLU A 778 19.36 23.90 -18.46
C GLU A 778 20.90 23.98 -18.50
N GLN A 779 21.57 23.58 -17.41
CA GLN A 779 23.03 23.55 -17.29
C GLN A 779 23.75 22.55 -18.20
N PHE A 780 23.03 21.58 -18.78
CA PHE A 780 23.59 20.55 -19.67
C PHE A 780 23.25 20.78 -21.15
N ARG A 781 22.55 21.88 -21.50
CA ARG A 781 22.14 22.18 -22.89
C ARG A 781 23.31 22.50 -23.84
N GLN A 782 24.48 22.84 -23.31
CA GLN A 782 25.70 23.08 -24.07
C GLN A 782 26.59 21.83 -24.05
N TRP A 783 26.36 20.87 -24.94
CA TRP A 783 27.19 19.68 -25.08
C TRP A 783 27.55 19.42 -26.54
N ALA A 784 28.80 19.01 -26.80
CA ALA A 784 29.29 18.64 -28.12
C ALA A 784 29.30 17.11 -28.27
N GLU A 785 28.57 16.59 -29.26
CA GLU A 785 28.40 15.16 -29.53
C GLU A 785 29.73 14.40 -29.73
N GLY A 786 30.80 15.13 -30.12
CA GLY A 786 32.15 14.59 -30.32
C GLY A 786 32.96 14.30 -29.05
N ASP A 787 32.53 14.75 -27.86
CA ASP A 787 33.32 14.57 -26.64
C ASP A 787 33.25 13.13 -26.07
N TYR A 788 32.16 12.40 -26.36
CA TYR A 788 31.93 11.02 -25.89
C TYR A 788 31.54 10.07 -27.05
N PRO A 789 32.49 9.76 -27.95
CA PRO A 789 32.23 8.98 -29.16
C PRO A 789 31.85 7.53 -28.86
N ASP A 790 31.11 6.90 -29.78
CA ASP A 790 30.74 5.47 -29.68
C ASP A 790 31.84 4.51 -30.16
N ALA A 791 32.90 5.03 -30.79
CA ALA A 791 34.02 4.26 -31.30
C ALA A 791 35.32 5.09 -31.36
N LEU A 792 36.47 4.42 -31.30
CA LEU A 792 37.80 4.99 -31.57
C LEU A 792 38.41 4.34 -32.81
N ALA A 793 39.17 5.11 -33.59
CA ALA A 793 39.85 4.62 -34.78
C ALA A 793 41.34 4.39 -34.54
N PHE A 794 41.85 3.19 -34.85
CA PHE A 794 43.27 2.86 -34.84
C PHE A 794 43.63 2.13 -36.14
N SER A 795 44.76 2.46 -36.75
CA SER A 795 45.25 1.81 -37.98
C SER A 795 44.21 1.74 -39.12
N GLY A 796 43.34 2.76 -39.23
CA GLY A 796 42.26 2.83 -40.23
C GLY A 796 41.03 1.96 -39.94
N GLN A 797 40.96 1.28 -38.80
CA GLN A 797 39.78 0.53 -38.35
C GLN A 797 39.11 1.17 -37.13
N SER A 798 37.78 1.10 -37.08
CA SER A 798 36.96 1.66 -35.99
C SER A 798 36.56 0.58 -35.00
N PHE A 799 36.86 0.80 -33.73
CA PHE A 799 36.60 -0.13 -32.62
C PHE A 799 35.56 0.47 -31.67
N ARG A 800 34.54 -0.34 -31.31
CA ARG A 800 33.41 0.12 -30.50
C ARG A 800 33.83 0.41 -29.06
N LEU A 801 33.30 1.48 -28.50
CA LEU A 801 33.39 1.81 -27.08
C LEU A 801 32.15 1.37 -26.32
N ARG A 802 32.36 0.97 -25.08
CA ARG A 802 31.29 0.77 -24.10
C ARG A 802 31.59 1.58 -22.84
N TYR A 803 30.60 2.35 -22.43
CA TYR A 803 30.60 3.12 -21.19
C TYR A 803 29.87 2.31 -20.12
N SER A 804 30.40 2.30 -18.90
CA SER A 804 29.75 1.69 -17.75
C SER A 804 29.92 2.59 -16.54
N PHE A 805 28.83 2.84 -15.80
CA PHE A 805 28.87 3.48 -14.49
C PHE A 805 28.51 2.44 -13.42
N THR A 806 29.52 1.71 -12.96
CA THR A 806 29.37 0.66 -11.94
C THR A 806 30.48 0.79 -10.90
N PRO A 807 30.44 1.84 -10.04
CA PRO A 807 31.53 2.14 -9.12
C PRO A 807 31.94 0.93 -8.27
N GLY A 808 33.21 0.55 -8.34
CA GLY A 808 33.78 -0.58 -7.60
C GLY A 808 33.84 -1.90 -8.36
N GLU A 809 33.18 -2.03 -9.51
CA GLU A 809 33.26 -3.21 -10.37
C GLU A 809 34.44 -3.11 -11.38
N PRO A 810 35.04 -4.23 -11.81
CA PRO A 810 36.15 -4.23 -12.76
C PRO A 810 35.85 -3.59 -14.12
N GLU A 811 34.57 -3.54 -14.51
CA GLU A 811 34.07 -3.00 -15.77
C GLU A 811 33.77 -1.49 -15.73
N ASP A 812 33.90 -0.83 -14.57
CA ASP A 812 33.57 0.61 -14.40
C ASP A 812 34.41 1.50 -15.33
N GLY A 813 33.79 2.47 -15.99
CA GLY A 813 34.45 3.41 -16.91
C GLY A 813 34.34 3.03 -18.38
N LEU A 814 35.45 3.16 -19.11
CA LEU A 814 35.48 3.00 -20.57
C LEU A 814 36.12 1.67 -20.98
N THR A 815 35.46 0.90 -21.83
CA THR A 815 35.99 -0.35 -22.39
C THR A 815 35.99 -0.32 -23.92
N LEU A 816 37.14 -0.60 -24.53
CA LEU A 816 37.34 -0.78 -25.97
C LEU A 816 37.06 -2.23 -26.36
N TYR A 817 36.15 -2.46 -27.28
CA TYR A 817 35.75 -3.80 -27.73
C TYR A 817 36.51 -4.16 -29.01
N VAL A 818 37.32 -5.23 -28.96
CA VAL A 818 38.24 -5.59 -30.05
C VAL A 818 38.18 -7.10 -30.34
N PRO A 819 37.92 -7.53 -31.59
CA PRO A 819 38.03 -8.94 -31.97
C PRO A 819 39.43 -9.52 -31.75
N SER A 820 39.52 -10.75 -31.25
CA SER A 820 40.81 -11.42 -30.95
C SER A 820 41.80 -11.42 -32.13
N ASP A 821 41.30 -11.48 -33.38
CA ASP A 821 42.10 -11.49 -34.60
C ASP A 821 42.57 -10.10 -35.08
N GLN A 822 42.14 -9.04 -34.39
CA GLN A 822 42.46 -7.64 -34.70
C GLN A 822 43.27 -6.94 -33.59
N LEU A 823 43.61 -7.64 -32.50
CA LEU A 823 44.36 -7.06 -31.38
C LEU A 823 45.70 -6.42 -31.82
N ASN A 824 46.36 -7.00 -32.82
CA ASN A 824 47.63 -6.53 -33.39
C ASN A 824 47.54 -5.19 -34.13
N LEU A 825 46.35 -4.61 -34.28
CA LEU A 825 46.15 -3.30 -34.90
C LEU A 825 46.19 -2.14 -33.88
N LEU A 826 46.20 -2.44 -32.58
CA LEU A 826 46.23 -1.45 -31.51
C LEU A 826 47.67 -0.99 -31.21
N PRO A 827 47.98 0.32 -31.26
CA PRO A 827 49.28 0.84 -30.82
C PRO A 827 49.41 0.73 -29.29
N GLY A 828 50.64 0.65 -28.77
CA GLY A 828 50.91 0.48 -27.33
C GLY A 828 50.25 1.50 -26.39
N HIS A 829 49.95 2.70 -26.89
CA HIS A 829 49.31 3.80 -26.15
C HIS A 829 47.78 3.86 -26.32
N ALA A 830 47.14 2.89 -27.00
CA ALA A 830 45.73 3.01 -27.41
C ALA A 830 44.74 3.20 -26.24
N LEU A 831 45.10 2.75 -25.04
CA LEU A 831 44.25 2.85 -23.84
C LEU A 831 44.56 4.11 -22.99
N ASP A 832 45.63 4.85 -23.31
CA ASP A 832 46.15 5.92 -22.44
C ASP A 832 45.33 7.20 -22.54
N TRP A 833 44.96 7.59 -23.77
CA TRP A 833 44.38 8.91 -24.06
C TRP A 833 42.87 9.03 -23.74
N LEU A 834 42.19 7.93 -23.43
CA LEU A 834 40.74 7.88 -23.22
C LEU A 834 39.96 8.53 -24.39
N ILE A 835 39.01 9.40 -24.07
CA ILE A 835 38.15 10.20 -24.96
C ILE A 835 38.21 11.67 -24.53
N PRO A 836 37.86 12.63 -25.40
CA PRO A 836 37.92 14.05 -25.08
C PRO A 836 37.14 14.44 -23.81
N GLY A 837 36.01 13.78 -23.53
CA GLY A 837 35.18 14.06 -22.34
C GLY A 837 35.78 13.63 -21.00
N TYR A 838 36.71 12.65 -20.97
CA TYR A 838 37.38 12.18 -19.75
C TYR A 838 38.84 12.64 -19.63
N LEU A 839 39.44 13.05 -20.76
CA LEU A 839 40.85 13.45 -20.81
C LEU A 839 41.18 14.63 -19.86
N PRO A 840 40.39 15.71 -19.75
CA PRO A 840 40.68 16.81 -18.83
C PRO A 840 40.81 16.36 -17.37
N GLU A 841 39.89 15.52 -16.89
CA GLU A 841 39.89 15.02 -15.52
C GLU A 841 41.10 14.12 -15.24
N LYS A 842 41.43 13.23 -16.19
CA LYS A 842 42.62 12.38 -16.11
C LYS A 842 43.90 13.21 -16.03
N VAL A 843 44.04 14.21 -16.90
CA VAL A 843 45.20 15.11 -16.93
C VAL A 843 45.28 15.94 -15.64
N GLU A 844 44.16 16.46 -15.15
CA GLU A 844 44.12 17.20 -13.89
C GLU A 844 44.62 16.36 -12.71
N LEU A 845 44.16 15.12 -12.59
CA LEU A 845 44.61 14.20 -11.54
C LEU A 845 46.10 13.86 -11.68
N MET A 846 46.57 13.65 -12.91
CA MET A 846 47.99 13.45 -13.20
C MET A 846 48.82 14.65 -12.76
N ILE A 847 48.41 15.89 -13.07
CA ILE A 847 49.09 17.13 -12.64
C ILE A 847 49.04 17.29 -11.11
N ARG A 848 47.90 17.02 -10.47
CA ARG A 848 47.75 17.13 -9.01
C ARG A 848 48.63 16.14 -8.25
N ALA A 849 48.92 14.98 -8.84
CA ALA A 849 49.79 13.97 -8.27
C ALA A 849 51.29 14.31 -8.38
N LEU A 850 51.66 15.30 -9.20
CA LEU A 850 53.04 15.77 -9.32
C LEU A 850 53.55 16.45 -8.02
N PRO A 851 54.89 16.54 -7.85
CA PRO A 851 55.51 17.23 -6.73
C PRO A 851 55.00 18.66 -6.55
N LYS A 852 54.99 19.14 -5.29
CA LYS A 852 54.44 20.45 -4.91
C LYS A 852 54.93 21.63 -5.77
N PRO A 853 56.23 21.74 -6.14
CA PRO A 853 56.71 22.86 -6.97
C PRO A 853 56.06 22.89 -8.36
N VAL A 854 56.00 21.75 -9.04
CA VAL A 854 55.42 21.61 -10.38
C VAL A 854 53.93 21.91 -10.37
N ARG A 855 53.21 21.43 -9.34
CA ARG A 855 51.77 21.70 -9.18
C ARG A 855 51.46 23.18 -8.93
N GLN A 856 52.34 23.88 -8.21
CA GLN A 856 52.20 25.33 -7.98
C GLN A 856 52.46 26.12 -9.26
N ALA A 857 53.46 25.72 -10.05
CA ALA A 857 53.75 26.32 -11.36
C ALA A 857 52.62 26.09 -12.37
N ALA A 858 51.96 24.92 -12.32
CA ALA A 858 50.80 24.59 -13.16
C ALA A 858 49.49 25.27 -12.72
N GLY A 859 49.50 26.12 -11.68
CA GLY A 859 48.31 26.79 -11.14
C GLY A 859 47.96 28.09 -11.88
N PRO A 860 46.67 28.34 -12.25
CA PRO A 860 45.49 27.51 -11.98
C PRO A 860 45.46 26.21 -12.82
N ILE A 861 45.34 25.05 -12.16
CA ILE A 861 45.44 23.73 -12.83
C ILE A 861 44.36 23.56 -13.91
N ALA A 862 43.16 24.07 -13.68
CA ALA A 862 42.06 24.02 -14.65
C ALA A 862 42.41 24.74 -15.98
N GLU A 863 43.14 25.86 -15.92
CA GLU A 863 43.57 26.59 -17.12
C GLU A 863 44.67 25.81 -17.87
N THR A 864 45.64 25.25 -17.15
CA THR A 864 46.70 24.41 -17.73
C THR A 864 46.14 23.15 -18.39
N VAL A 865 45.14 22.51 -17.77
CA VAL A 865 44.43 21.35 -18.33
C VAL A 865 43.67 21.73 -19.59
N ALA A 866 42.91 22.84 -19.57
CA ALA A 866 42.18 23.33 -20.73
C ALA A 866 43.13 23.64 -21.91
N ALA A 867 44.26 24.29 -21.63
CA ALA A 867 45.27 24.62 -22.63
C ALA A 867 45.95 23.37 -23.21
N PHE A 868 46.22 22.34 -22.39
CA PHE A 868 46.73 21.06 -22.86
C PHE A 868 45.72 20.35 -23.77
N CYS A 869 44.47 20.25 -23.34
CA CYS A 869 43.41 19.61 -24.13
C CYS A 869 43.17 20.33 -25.46
N GLU A 870 43.25 21.66 -25.50
CA GLU A 870 43.15 22.44 -26.74
C GLU A 870 44.37 22.23 -27.65
N ALA A 871 45.57 22.12 -27.08
CA ALA A 871 46.79 21.80 -27.83
C ALA A 871 46.75 20.39 -28.44
N VAL A 872 46.10 19.43 -27.76
CA VAL A 872 45.81 18.09 -28.32
C VAL A 872 44.78 18.20 -29.45
N LYS A 873 43.67 18.92 -29.25
CA LYS A 873 42.62 19.10 -30.26
C LYS A 873 43.13 19.79 -31.53
N SER A 874 44.01 20.77 -31.39
CA SER A 874 44.62 21.51 -32.51
C SER A 874 45.83 20.82 -33.14
N GLY A 875 46.24 19.66 -32.61
CA GLY A 875 47.37 18.87 -33.13
C GLY A 875 48.76 19.45 -32.83
N THR A 876 48.85 20.42 -31.91
CA THR A 876 50.15 20.97 -31.45
C THR A 876 50.88 20.00 -30.51
N VAL A 877 50.14 19.16 -29.78
CA VAL A 877 50.69 18.05 -29.01
C VAL A 877 50.64 16.77 -29.85
N PHE A 878 51.78 16.11 -30.00
CA PHE A 878 51.86 14.82 -30.68
C PHE A 878 51.19 13.73 -29.83
N SER A 879 50.09 13.15 -30.33
CA SER A 879 49.25 12.19 -29.59
C SER A 879 49.53 10.72 -29.89
N GLU A 880 50.41 10.39 -30.85
CA GLU A 880 50.81 8.99 -31.14
C GLU A 880 51.94 8.50 -30.22
N GLN A 881 51.86 8.84 -28.95
CA GLN A 881 52.80 8.45 -27.89
C GLN A 881 52.04 8.25 -26.56
N PRO A 882 52.64 7.66 -25.51
CA PRO A 882 51.97 7.55 -24.21
C PRO A 882 51.58 8.93 -23.64
N LEU A 883 50.40 9.03 -23.01
CA LEU A 883 49.87 10.30 -22.49
C LEU A 883 50.83 10.97 -21.49
N ALA A 884 51.50 10.18 -20.64
CA ALA A 884 52.48 10.68 -19.68
C ALA A 884 53.69 11.36 -20.34
N ALA A 885 54.10 10.87 -21.52
CA ALA A 885 55.19 11.46 -22.29
C ALA A 885 54.78 12.81 -22.89
N ALA A 886 53.62 12.85 -23.55
CA ALA A 886 53.07 14.07 -24.14
C ALA A 886 52.78 15.15 -23.09
N LEU A 887 52.26 14.77 -21.92
CA LEU A 887 51.99 15.72 -20.83
C LEU A 887 53.28 16.23 -20.19
N ALA A 888 54.29 15.38 -19.99
CA ALA A 888 55.60 15.80 -19.46
C ALA A 888 56.29 16.82 -20.39
N GLU A 889 56.25 16.55 -21.70
CA GLU A 889 56.75 17.46 -22.75
C GLU A 889 56.03 18.81 -22.69
N TYR A 890 54.69 18.79 -22.71
CA TYR A 890 53.89 20.02 -22.66
C TYR A 890 54.13 20.86 -21.39
N LEU A 891 54.21 20.23 -20.21
CA LEU A 891 54.43 20.95 -18.95
C LEU A 891 55.86 21.51 -18.86
N ARG A 892 56.86 20.78 -19.36
CA ARG A 892 58.25 21.26 -19.40
C ARG A 892 58.37 22.50 -20.30
N ASP A 893 57.74 22.46 -21.48
CA ASP A 893 57.84 23.54 -22.46
C ASP A 893 57.10 24.81 -22.02
N ASN A 894 55.93 24.65 -21.38
CA ASN A 894 55.09 25.78 -21.01
C ASN A 894 55.33 26.31 -19.58
N LEU A 895 55.73 25.46 -18.63
CA LEU A 895 55.92 25.84 -17.22
C LEU A 895 57.40 25.96 -16.81
N ARG A 896 58.34 25.53 -17.66
CA ARG A 896 59.80 25.57 -17.42
C ARG A 896 60.28 24.82 -16.16
N GLU A 897 59.48 23.89 -15.67
CA GLU A 897 59.84 22.98 -14.57
C GLU A 897 60.25 21.60 -15.14
N PRO A 898 61.25 20.90 -14.57
CA PRO A 898 61.68 19.60 -15.06
C PRO A 898 60.66 18.52 -14.68
N VAL A 899 59.82 18.13 -15.65
CA VAL A 899 58.87 17.00 -15.53
C VAL A 899 59.32 15.86 -16.46
N ALA A 900 59.49 14.66 -15.92
CA ALA A 900 59.78 13.45 -16.68
C ALA A 900 58.52 12.56 -16.78
N PRO A 901 58.38 11.72 -17.82
CA PRO A 901 57.26 10.79 -17.92
C PRO A 901 57.11 9.87 -16.70
N ALA A 902 58.25 9.45 -16.11
CA ALA A 902 58.28 8.60 -14.92
C ALA A 902 57.72 9.27 -13.66
N ASP A 903 57.61 10.61 -13.62
CA ASP A 903 56.98 11.32 -12.49
C ASP A 903 55.48 10.99 -12.39
N PHE A 904 54.89 10.42 -13.44
CA PHE A 904 53.50 9.97 -13.48
C PHE A 904 53.30 8.48 -13.13
N ASP A 905 54.37 7.69 -12.94
CA ASP A 905 54.27 6.23 -12.75
C ASP A 905 53.49 5.82 -11.48
N ASN A 906 53.48 6.68 -10.46
CA ASN A 906 52.79 6.44 -9.19
C ASN A 906 51.40 7.09 -9.11
N VAL A 907 50.89 7.66 -10.21
CA VAL A 907 49.58 8.31 -10.23
C VAL A 907 48.49 7.24 -10.09
N ARG A 908 47.81 7.25 -8.94
CA ARG A 908 46.62 6.41 -8.75
C ARG A 908 45.41 7.09 -9.36
N LEU A 909 45.07 6.66 -10.57
CA LEU A 909 43.83 7.05 -11.22
C LEU A 909 42.65 6.23 -10.67
N PRO A 910 41.47 6.84 -10.49
CA PRO A 910 40.23 6.09 -10.32
C PRO A 910 40.04 5.08 -11.46
N GLU A 911 39.48 3.91 -11.15
CA GLU A 911 39.28 2.84 -12.13
C GLU A 911 38.58 3.32 -13.41
N TYR A 912 37.62 4.26 -13.32
CA TYR A 912 36.91 4.75 -14.49
C TYR A 912 37.73 5.60 -15.47
N LEU A 913 38.87 6.14 -15.05
CA LEU A 913 39.83 6.87 -15.91
C LEU A 913 40.94 5.95 -16.45
N THR A 914 40.82 4.65 -16.20
CA THR A 914 41.66 3.60 -16.80
C THR A 914 40.82 2.86 -17.82
N MET A 915 41.10 3.06 -19.11
CA MET A 915 40.39 2.37 -20.19
C MET A 915 40.77 0.89 -20.21
N LYS A 916 39.78 0.03 -20.39
CA LYS A 916 39.97 -1.42 -20.53
C LYS A 916 39.86 -1.85 -21.98
N LEU A 917 40.39 -3.02 -22.27
CA LEU A 917 40.29 -3.70 -23.55
C LEU A 917 39.53 -5.02 -23.36
N ALA A 918 38.33 -5.13 -23.94
CA ALA A 918 37.57 -6.36 -24.00
C ALA A 918 37.91 -7.11 -25.29
N GLU A 919 38.57 -8.25 -25.14
CA GLU A 919 38.86 -9.16 -26.24
C GLU A 919 37.62 -10.00 -26.58
N LEU A 920 37.16 -9.95 -27.83
CA LEU A 920 35.96 -10.64 -28.28
C LEU A 920 36.28 -11.85 -29.15
N ASN A 921 35.58 -12.96 -28.91
CA ASN A 921 35.59 -14.09 -29.84
C ASN A 921 34.72 -13.83 -31.08
N ARG A 922 34.76 -14.77 -32.03
CA ARG A 922 33.96 -14.73 -33.29
C ARG A 922 32.45 -14.61 -33.10
N ASN A 923 31.91 -14.91 -31.91
CA ASN A 923 30.49 -14.80 -31.59
C ASN A 923 30.14 -13.51 -30.84
N GLY A 924 31.10 -12.58 -30.68
CA GLY A 924 30.91 -11.30 -29.99
C GLY A 924 30.89 -11.39 -28.47
N LYS A 925 31.31 -12.51 -27.87
CA LYS A 925 31.42 -12.65 -26.40
C LYS A 925 32.81 -12.28 -25.93
N ILE A 926 32.88 -11.63 -24.76
CA ILE A 926 34.13 -11.30 -24.07
C ILE A 926 34.84 -12.59 -23.67
N VAL A 927 36.06 -12.75 -24.14
CA VAL A 927 36.99 -13.83 -23.78
C VAL A 927 37.82 -13.41 -22.58
N GLN A 928 38.33 -12.18 -22.61
CA GLN A 928 39.19 -11.65 -21.57
C GLN A 928 39.08 -10.11 -21.52
N LEU A 929 39.24 -9.55 -20.33
CA LEU A 929 39.32 -8.10 -20.09
C LEU A 929 40.75 -7.76 -19.69
N HIS A 930 41.39 -6.87 -20.44
CA HIS A 930 42.76 -6.42 -20.22
C HIS A 930 42.79 -4.97 -19.74
N ARG A 931 43.71 -4.64 -18.82
CA ARG A 931 43.92 -3.26 -18.33
C ARG A 931 45.05 -2.54 -19.07
N GLU A 932 45.87 -3.30 -19.78
CA GLU A 932 46.98 -2.85 -20.60
C GLU A 932 46.99 -3.69 -21.89
N ILE A 933 47.66 -3.22 -22.93
CA ILE A 933 47.76 -3.98 -24.18
C ILE A 933 48.74 -5.16 -23.96
N PRO A 934 48.33 -6.42 -24.22
CA PRO A 934 49.18 -7.57 -23.95
C PRO A 934 50.52 -7.51 -24.70
N ALA A 935 51.62 -7.87 -24.02
CA ALA A 935 52.96 -7.84 -24.59
C ALA A 935 53.14 -8.73 -25.84
N SER A 936 52.30 -9.77 -26.01
CA SER A 936 52.25 -10.63 -27.21
C SER A 936 51.80 -9.89 -28.47
N VAL A 937 51.16 -8.73 -28.32
CA VAL A 937 50.65 -7.87 -29.38
C VAL A 937 51.69 -6.80 -29.76
N GLN A 938 52.66 -6.53 -28.88
CA GLN A 938 53.68 -5.47 -29.03
C GLN A 938 54.90 -5.85 -29.89
N GLN A 939 55.04 -7.12 -30.33
CA GLN A 939 56.15 -7.58 -31.17
C GLN A 939 55.82 -7.45 -32.67
N GLY A 940 56.34 -6.41 -33.32
CA GLY A 940 55.99 -5.98 -34.68
C GLY A 940 56.41 -6.88 -35.87
N SER A 941 55.96 -6.45 -37.06
CA SER A 941 56.41 -6.81 -38.44
C SER A 941 56.35 -8.28 -38.90
N ARG A 942 56.18 -9.27 -38.01
CA ARG A 942 56.10 -10.68 -38.40
C ARG A 942 54.75 -11.01 -39.04
N LEU A 943 54.75 -11.51 -40.28
CA LEU A 943 53.54 -12.10 -40.86
C LEU A 943 53.25 -13.43 -40.15
N SER A 944 52.13 -13.48 -39.42
CA SER A 944 51.69 -14.68 -38.74
C SER A 944 51.29 -15.77 -39.75
N ARG A 945 51.15 -17.02 -39.28
CA ARG A 945 50.69 -18.18 -40.08
C ARG A 945 49.31 -18.00 -40.74
N ALA A 946 48.64 -16.86 -40.50
CA ALA A 946 47.34 -16.50 -41.04
C ALA A 946 47.39 -16.07 -42.52
N VAL A 947 48.55 -15.65 -43.05
CA VAL A 947 48.66 -15.24 -44.46
C VAL A 947 48.80 -16.46 -45.38
N ALA A 948 47.92 -16.55 -46.38
CA ALA A 948 47.93 -17.64 -47.35
C ALA A 948 49.29 -17.71 -48.08
N GLY A 949 49.93 -18.88 -48.09
CA GLY A 949 51.28 -19.09 -48.64
C GLY A 949 52.43 -18.99 -47.63
N ALA A 950 52.22 -18.35 -46.47
CA ALA A 950 53.28 -18.21 -45.45
C ALA A 950 53.73 -19.55 -44.85
N LYS A 951 52.84 -20.55 -44.79
CA LYS A 951 53.14 -21.90 -44.26
C LYS A 951 54.32 -22.59 -44.97
N ASN A 952 54.59 -22.26 -46.23
CA ASN A 952 55.68 -22.87 -47.00
C ASN A 952 57.07 -22.35 -46.61
N TYR A 953 57.12 -21.21 -45.92
CA TYR A 953 58.37 -20.53 -45.54
C TYR A 953 58.47 -20.30 -44.03
N THR A 954 57.67 -21.03 -43.23
CA THR A 954 57.69 -20.95 -41.77
C THR A 954 57.91 -22.31 -41.13
N ALA A 955 58.91 -22.41 -40.27
CA ALA A 955 59.23 -23.58 -39.44
C ALA A 955 59.62 -23.10 -38.03
N ALA A 956 59.49 -23.95 -37.02
CA ALA A 956 59.85 -23.63 -35.64
C ALA A 956 60.38 -24.89 -34.95
N GLY A 957 61.23 -24.73 -33.93
CA GLY A 957 61.71 -25.85 -33.13
C GLY A 957 62.79 -26.71 -33.79
N CYS A 958 63.49 -26.21 -34.82
CA CYS A 958 64.47 -27.01 -35.55
C CYS A 958 65.84 -26.96 -34.86
N THR A 959 66.51 -28.12 -34.74
CA THR A 959 67.89 -28.21 -34.19
C THR A 959 68.95 -28.44 -35.27
N ALA A 960 68.51 -28.62 -36.52
CA ALA A 960 69.30 -28.71 -37.74
C ALA A 960 68.66 -27.81 -38.81
N TRP A 961 69.32 -27.62 -39.96
CA TRP A 961 68.78 -26.80 -41.05
C TRP A 961 67.34 -27.24 -41.45
N PRO A 962 66.35 -26.33 -41.48
CA PRO A 962 64.96 -26.67 -41.76
C PRO A 962 64.75 -27.01 -43.25
N GLY A 963 64.86 -28.29 -43.59
CA GLY A 963 64.53 -28.83 -44.93
C GLY A 963 65.72 -28.96 -45.88
N LEU A 964 65.47 -29.50 -47.08
CA LEU A 964 66.50 -29.73 -48.13
C LEU A 964 66.45 -28.70 -49.27
N LYS A 965 65.55 -27.71 -49.22
CA LYS A 965 65.39 -26.70 -50.29
C LYS A 965 66.08 -25.38 -49.90
N PRO A 966 66.74 -24.70 -50.85
CA PRO A 966 67.30 -23.37 -50.61
C PRO A 966 66.20 -22.35 -50.25
N LEU A 967 66.49 -21.50 -49.28
CA LEU A 967 65.69 -20.34 -48.91
C LEU A 967 65.83 -19.26 -49.99
N PRO A 968 64.74 -18.82 -50.66
CA PRO A 968 64.82 -17.70 -51.59
C PRO A 968 65.05 -16.39 -50.81
N PHE A 969 65.71 -15.42 -51.45
CA PHE A 969 65.99 -14.11 -50.87
C PHE A 969 64.72 -13.29 -50.62
N GLU A 970 63.76 -13.38 -51.54
CA GLU A 970 62.45 -12.72 -51.44
C GLU A 970 61.34 -13.61 -52.01
N VAL A 971 60.11 -13.40 -51.56
CA VAL A 971 58.89 -14.08 -52.03
C VAL A 971 57.74 -13.08 -52.17
N GLU A 972 56.92 -13.24 -53.21
CA GLU A 972 55.70 -12.44 -53.38
C GLU A 972 54.53 -13.02 -52.57
N LEU A 973 53.72 -12.15 -51.94
CA LEU A 973 52.56 -12.57 -51.16
C LEU A 973 51.31 -12.77 -52.04
N PRO A 974 50.64 -13.95 -52.00
CA PRO A 974 49.38 -14.17 -52.71
C PRO A 974 48.30 -13.24 -52.13
N ASN A 975 47.79 -12.31 -52.93
CA ASN A 975 46.81 -11.25 -52.58
C ASN A 975 47.40 -9.97 -51.92
N GLY A 976 48.71 -9.75 -52.02
CA GLY A 976 49.40 -8.62 -51.38
C GLY A 976 49.57 -7.34 -52.20
N ASN A 977 48.84 -7.10 -53.30
CA ASN A 977 49.05 -5.94 -54.19
C ASN A 977 50.53 -5.73 -54.61
N GLY A 978 51.26 -6.80 -54.94
CA GLY A 978 52.68 -6.71 -55.34
C GLY A 978 53.68 -6.52 -54.20
N LYS A 979 53.27 -6.71 -52.94
CA LYS A 979 54.19 -6.66 -51.78
C LYS A 979 55.05 -7.93 -51.66
N THR A 980 56.36 -7.75 -51.51
CA THR A 980 57.36 -8.79 -51.27
C THR A 980 57.61 -9.00 -49.77
N ALA A 981 58.00 -10.22 -49.40
CA ALA A 981 58.43 -10.61 -48.07
C ALA A 981 59.76 -11.39 -48.16
N TYR A 982 60.54 -11.39 -47.08
CA TYR A 982 61.91 -11.90 -47.04
C TYR A 982 61.99 -13.10 -46.07
N PRO A 983 62.22 -14.33 -46.55
CA PRO A 983 62.42 -15.50 -45.70
C PRO A 983 63.77 -15.45 -44.97
N ALA A 984 63.76 -15.79 -43.68
CA ALA A 984 64.96 -15.85 -42.87
C ALA A 984 64.88 -16.96 -41.81
N LEU A 985 66.05 -17.46 -41.38
CA LEU A 985 66.16 -18.21 -40.15
C LEU A 985 66.00 -17.24 -38.98
N CYS A 986 65.52 -17.71 -37.84
CA CYS A 986 65.42 -16.92 -36.62
C CYS A 986 65.88 -17.73 -35.41
N ASP A 987 66.48 -17.05 -34.44
CA ASP A 987 66.85 -17.66 -33.16
C ASP A 987 65.60 -17.78 -32.26
N GLU A 988 65.22 -19.00 -31.89
CA GLU A 988 64.13 -19.29 -30.95
C GLU A 988 64.66 -19.64 -29.55
N GLY A 989 65.95 -19.37 -29.27
CA GLY A 989 66.62 -19.57 -27.99
C GLY A 989 67.21 -20.98 -27.86
N GLU A 990 66.35 -21.99 -27.72
CA GLU A 990 66.78 -23.41 -27.60
C GLU A 990 66.81 -24.15 -28.95
N SER A 991 66.31 -23.50 -30.01
CA SER A 991 66.22 -24.05 -31.36
C SER A 991 66.28 -22.91 -32.38
N ILE A 992 66.30 -23.25 -33.67
CA ILE A 992 66.14 -22.31 -34.77
C ILE A 992 64.75 -22.45 -35.41
N GLY A 993 64.21 -21.34 -35.85
CA GLY A 993 63.00 -21.28 -36.67
C GLY A 993 63.28 -20.72 -38.06
N GLN A 994 62.25 -20.74 -38.90
CA GLN A 994 62.20 -20.08 -40.19
C GLN A 994 60.96 -19.17 -40.20
N ALA A 995 61.09 -17.93 -40.63
CA ALA A 995 60.02 -16.95 -40.63
C ALA A 995 60.07 -16.01 -41.86
N LEU A 996 58.95 -15.36 -42.15
CA LEU A 996 58.82 -14.32 -43.17
C LEU A 996 58.76 -12.94 -42.52
N TYR A 997 59.53 -12.02 -43.07
CA TYR A 997 59.62 -10.63 -42.63
C TYR A 997 59.22 -9.67 -43.76
N LEU A 998 58.65 -8.52 -43.42
CA LEU A 998 58.23 -7.52 -44.40
C LEU A 998 59.38 -6.61 -44.87
N LYS A 999 60.47 -6.51 -44.09
CA LYS A 999 61.66 -5.70 -44.41
C LYS A 999 62.90 -6.60 -44.53
N GLU A 1000 63.71 -6.40 -45.57
CA GLU A 1000 64.92 -7.20 -45.82
C GLU A 1000 65.96 -7.03 -44.69
N SER A 1001 66.12 -5.82 -44.16
CA SER A 1001 67.07 -5.54 -43.07
C SER A 1001 66.74 -6.31 -41.79
N GLU A 1002 65.46 -6.43 -41.45
CA GLU A 1002 65.00 -7.25 -40.32
C GLU A 1002 65.20 -8.74 -40.58
N ALA A 1003 64.97 -9.19 -41.82
CA ALA A 1003 65.21 -10.57 -42.24
C ALA A 1003 66.70 -10.94 -42.14
N ARG A 1004 67.59 -10.11 -42.67
CA ARG A 1004 69.05 -10.26 -42.60
C ARG A 1004 69.55 -10.41 -41.18
N MET A 1005 69.11 -9.50 -40.29
CA MET A 1005 69.48 -9.53 -38.88
C MET A 1005 69.05 -10.82 -38.19
N ASN A 1006 67.80 -11.25 -38.38
CA ASN A 1006 67.30 -12.49 -37.78
C ASN A 1006 67.98 -13.72 -38.38
N HIS A 1007 68.24 -13.71 -39.69
CA HIS A 1007 68.93 -14.79 -40.41
C HIS A 1007 70.34 -15.01 -39.84
N ARG A 1008 71.10 -13.93 -39.64
CA ARG A 1008 72.41 -13.96 -38.97
C ARG A 1008 72.35 -14.64 -37.61
N LYS A 1009 71.38 -14.26 -36.77
CA LYS A 1009 71.18 -14.87 -35.44
C LYS A 1009 70.81 -16.35 -35.53
N GLY A 1010 69.97 -16.72 -36.50
CA GLY A 1010 69.59 -18.11 -36.78
C GLY A 1010 70.79 -18.98 -37.18
N ILE A 1011 71.66 -18.49 -38.08
CA ILE A 1011 72.87 -19.22 -38.50
C ILE A 1011 73.85 -19.42 -37.33
N ILE A 1012 74.10 -18.38 -36.54
CA ILE A 1012 74.96 -18.47 -35.34
C ILE A 1012 74.37 -19.47 -34.35
N ARG A 1013 73.05 -19.43 -34.11
CA ARG A 1013 72.37 -20.40 -33.23
C ARG A 1013 72.52 -21.83 -33.75
N LEU A 1014 72.36 -22.06 -35.06
CA LEU A 1014 72.54 -23.37 -35.64
C LEU A 1014 73.97 -23.89 -35.45
N PHE A 1015 74.98 -23.06 -35.71
CA PHE A 1015 76.37 -23.41 -35.46
C PHE A 1015 76.63 -23.76 -33.98
N LYS A 1016 76.03 -23.00 -33.05
CA LYS A 1016 76.13 -23.26 -31.61
C LYS A 1016 75.52 -24.59 -31.20
N LEU A 1017 74.37 -24.96 -31.78
CA LEU A 1017 73.71 -26.22 -31.50
C LEU A 1017 74.56 -27.41 -31.96
N GLU A 1018 75.23 -27.29 -33.12
CA GLU A 1018 76.09 -28.36 -33.65
C GLU A 1018 77.46 -28.45 -32.94
N ASN A 1019 77.99 -27.36 -32.40
CA ASN A 1019 79.36 -27.28 -31.86
C ASN A 1019 79.45 -26.90 -30.37
N ALA A 1020 78.39 -27.14 -29.58
CA ALA A 1020 78.25 -26.68 -28.19
C ALA A 1020 79.45 -27.04 -27.27
N ALA A 1021 80.06 -28.22 -27.44
CA ALA A 1021 81.19 -28.66 -26.61
C ALA A 1021 82.47 -27.81 -26.83
N GLN A 1022 82.77 -27.47 -28.08
CA GLN A 1022 83.94 -26.65 -28.45
C GLN A 1022 83.74 -25.20 -27.97
N LEU A 1023 82.52 -24.67 -28.08
CA LEU A 1023 82.20 -23.31 -27.64
C LEU A 1023 82.28 -23.16 -26.12
N LYS A 1024 81.89 -24.20 -25.35
CA LYS A 1024 82.05 -24.22 -23.89
C LYS A 1024 83.53 -24.15 -23.47
N PHE A 1025 84.44 -24.72 -24.27
CA PHE A 1025 85.88 -24.58 -24.06
C PHE A 1025 86.35 -23.14 -24.31
N PHE A 1026 86.07 -22.56 -25.49
CA PHE A 1026 86.50 -21.20 -25.81
C PHE A 1026 85.93 -20.15 -24.84
N LYS A 1027 84.67 -20.28 -24.40
CA LYS A 1027 84.07 -19.42 -23.38
C LYS A 1027 84.86 -19.39 -22.07
N ARG A 1028 85.50 -20.51 -21.70
CA ARG A 1028 86.33 -20.59 -20.50
C ARG A 1028 87.73 -20.00 -20.70
N THR A 1029 88.21 -19.92 -21.93
CA THR A 1029 89.55 -19.44 -22.28
C THR A 1029 89.59 -17.92 -22.47
N ILE A 1030 88.46 -17.29 -22.85
CA ILE A 1030 88.35 -15.83 -22.95
C ILE A 1030 88.62 -15.20 -21.57
N ARG A 1031 89.71 -14.44 -21.47
CA ARG A 1031 90.13 -13.71 -20.28
C ARG A 1031 90.71 -12.37 -20.70
N PHE A 1032 90.43 -11.34 -19.92
CA PHE A 1032 90.96 -9.99 -20.13
C PHE A 1032 91.78 -9.57 -18.92
N SER A 1033 92.66 -8.59 -19.10
CA SER A 1033 93.36 -7.96 -17.98
C SER A 1033 92.37 -7.44 -16.92
N ARG A 1034 92.74 -7.55 -15.64
CA ARG A 1034 91.89 -7.12 -14.50
C ARG A 1034 91.38 -5.68 -14.65
N GLN A 1035 92.17 -4.82 -15.28
CA GLN A 1035 91.82 -3.43 -15.52
C GLN A 1035 90.70 -3.28 -16.56
N ALA A 1036 90.78 -4.02 -17.68
CA ALA A 1036 89.72 -4.08 -18.68
C ALA A 1036 88.44 -4.74 -18.13
N GLU A 1037 88.59 -5.82 -17.35
CA GLU A 1037 87.45 -6.50 -16.69
C GLU A 1037 86.67 -5.54 -15.78
N LEU A 1038 87.35 -4.79 -14.91
CA LEU A 1038 86.71 -3.84 -14.00
C LEU A 1038 86.10 -2.63 -14.71
N SER A 1039 86.61 -2.26 -15.89
CA SER A 1039 86.17 -1.05 -16.59
C SER A 1039 85.02 -1.30 -17.56
N TRP A 1040 85.06 -2.39 -18.33
CA TRP A 1040 84.08 -2.65 -19.40
C TRP A 1040 83.13 -3.80 -19.07
N PHE A 1041 83.58 -4.80 -18.30
CA PHE A 1041 82.86 -6.06 -18.16
C PHE A 1041 82.20 -6.25 -16.79
N LEU A 1042 82.40 -5.34 -15.84
CA LEU A 1042 81.83 -5.43 -14.48
C LEU A 1042 80.31 -5.60 -14.46
N ASN A 1043 79.60 -4.89 -15.35
CA ASN A 1043 78.14 -4.92 -15.47
C ASN A 1043 77.65 -5.64 -16.75
N TYR A 1044 78.55 -6.25 -17.51
CA TYR A 1044 78.26 -6.90 -18.78
C TYR A 1044 78.50 -8.42 -18.64
N ARG A 1045 77.55 -9.13 -18.03
CA ARG A 1045 77.71 -10.55 -17.63
C ARG A 1045 77.89 -11.54 -18.78
N ASP A 1046 77.30 -11.25 -19.94
CA ASP A 1046 77.26 -12.16 -21.10
C ASP A 1046 78.37 -11.88 -22.14
N TYR A 1047 79.38 -11.05 -21.80
CA TYR A 1047 80.39 -10.58 -22.76
C TYR A 1047 81.13 -11.72 -23.50
N ALA A 1048 81.35 -12.85 -22.83
CA ALA A 1048 82.02 -13.99 -23.45
C ALA A 1048 81.13 -14.69 -24.49
N ASP A 1049 79.80 -14.70 -24.31
CA ASP A 1049 78.88 -15.24 -25.31
C ASP A 1049 78.77 -14.30 -26.50
N ASP A 1050 78.64 -13.00 -26.27
CA ASP A 1050 78.56 -12.01 -27.36
C ASP A 1050 79.88 -11.95 -28.16
N LEU A 1051 81.04 -12.07 -27.51
CA LEU A 1051 82.33 -12.18 -28.20
C LEU A 1051 82.39 -13.43 -29.09
N LEU A 1052 81.89 -14.57 -28.58
CA LEU A 1052 81.85 -15.80 -29.35
C LEU A 1052 80.91 -15.68 -30.54
N ASP A 1053 79.78 -14.98 -30.42
CA ASP A 1053 78.82 -14.82 -31.53
C ASP A 1053 79.43 -14.02 -32.67
N THR A 1054 80.14 -12.95 -32.32
CA THR A 1054 80.87 -12.13 -33.28
C THR A 1054 82.05 -12.89 -33.89
N ALA A 1055 82.79 -13.67 -33.10
CA ALA A 1055 83.87 -14.52 -33.61
C ALA A 1055 83.35 -15.64 -34.53
N ILE A 1056 82.20 -16.25 -34.20
CA ILE A 1056 81.53 -17.24 -35.05
C ILE A 1056 81.16 -16.59 -36.38
N ALA A 1057 80.46 -15.45 -36.35
CA ALA A 1057 80.06 -14.75 -37.57
C ALA A 1057 81.27 -14.42 -38.48
N ALA A 1058 82.38 -13.95 -37.89
CA ALA A 1058 83.60 -13.65 -38.63
C ALA A 1058 84.29 -14.90 -39.22
N ALA A 1059 84.19 -16.06 -38.56
CA ALA A 1059 84.88 -17.29 -38.97
C ALA A 1059 84.23 -17.99 -40.19
N PHE A 1060 83.01 -17.61 -40.59
CA PHE A 1060 82.31 -18.16 -41.77
C PHE A 1060 82.79 -17.59 -43.13
N GLU A 1061 83.76 -16.66 -43.15
CA GLU A 1061 84.41 -15.98 -44.30
C GLU A 1061 83.50 -15.24 -45.31
N SER A 1062 82.22 -15.60 -45.39
CA SER A 1062 81.20 -15.08 -46.30
C SER A 1062 80.06 -14.43 -45.52
N ASP A 1063 79.32 -13.51 -46.16
CA ASP A 1063 78.13 -12.90 -45.56
C ASP A 1063 77.13 -14.01 -45.19
N LEU A 1064 76.76 -14.07 -43.91
CA LEU A 1064 75.81 -15.06 -43.39
C LEU A 1064 74.44 -14.97 -44.08
N TRP A 1065 74.09 -13.83 -44.70
CA TRP A 1065 72.89 -13.70 -45.51
C TRP A 1065 72.93 -14.52 -46.82
N GLU A 1066 74.11 -14.81 -47.36
CA GLU A 1066 74.27 -15.63 -48.58
C GLU A 1066 74.10 -17.13 -48.29
N ILE A 1067 74.13 -17.54 -47.03
CA ILE A 1067 73.93 -18.93 -46.62
C ILE A 1067 72.45 -19.28 -46.69
N ARG A 1068 72.01 -19.85 -47.80
CA ARG A 1068 70.58 -20.14 -48.07
C ARG A 1068 70.17 -21.59 -48.03
N ASP A 1069 71.12 -22.51 -47.87
CA ASP A 1069 70.82 -23.94 -47.76
C ASP A 1069 71.77 -24.64 -46.79
N GLY A 1070 71.41 -25.87 -46.43
CA GLY A 1070 72.17 -26.68 -45.47
C GLY A 1070 73.56 -27.09 -45.95
N LEU A 1071 73.82 -27.12 -47.28
CA LEU A 1071 75.14 -27.46 -47.81
C LEU A 1071 76.10 -26.27 -47.65
N ALA A 1072 75.66 -25.07 -48.03
CA ALA A 1072 76.40 -23.84 -47.82
C ALA A 1072 76.71 -23.61 -46.33
N PHE A 1073 75.72 -23.87 -45.46
CA PHE A 1073 75.92 -23.81 -44.02
C PHE A 1073 76.96 -24.84 -43.55
N GLY A 1074 76.86 -26.10 -43.98
CA GLY A 1074 77.80 -27.14 -43.57
C GLY A 1074 79.25 -26.85 -43.95
N ILE A 1075 79.49 -26.31 -45.15
CA ILE A 1075 80.83 -25.90 -45.62
C ILE A 1075 81.36 -24.75 -44.75
N GLY A 1076 80.56 -23.69 -44.58
CA GLY A 1076 80.94 -22.54 -43.76
C GLY A 1076 81.15 -22.90 -42.28
N ALA A 1077 80.33 -23.80 -41.76
CA ALA A 1077 80.41 -24.28 -40.38
C ALA A 1077 81.70 -25.07 -40.13
N GLU A 1078 82.09 -25.97 -41.03
CA GLU A 1078 83.34 -26.73 -40.83
C GLU A 1078 84.58 -25.83 -40.91
N HIS A 1079 84.58 -24.82 -41.80
CA HIS A 1079 85.64 -23.81 -41.82
C HIS A 1079 85.66 -22.99 -40.53
N ALA A 1080 84.51 -22.46 -40.12
CA ALA A 1080 84.38 -21.67 -38.91
C ALA A 1080 84.83 -22.45 -37.67
N LYS A 1081 84.50 -23.74 -37.60
CA LYS A 1081 84.91 -24.65 -36.52
C LYS A 1081 86.43 -24.80 -36.40
N GLN A 1082 87.14 -24.82 -37.51
CA GLN A 1082 88.61 -24.96 -37.53
C GLN A 1082 89.30 -23.65 -37.14
N GLU A 1083 88.81 -22.51 -37.64
CA GLU A 1083 89.46 -21.21 -37.45
C GLU A 1083 88.98 -20.43 -36.21
N LEU A 1084 87.86 -20.80 -35.58
CA LEU A 1084 87.25 -20.02 -34.49
C LEU A 1084 88.24 -19.63 -33.37
N GLY A 1085 89.16 -20.54 -33.01
CA GLY A 1085 90.16 -20.25 -31.98
C GLY A 1085 91.11 -19.11 -32.35
N SER A 1086 91.52 -19.03 -33.63
CA SER A 1086 92.41 -17.99 -34.14
C SER A 1086 91.72 -16.62 -34.14
N PHE A 1087 90.41 -16.59 -34.43
CA PHE A 1087 89.58 -15.38 -34.36
C PHE A 1087 89.34 -14.91 -32.92
N VAL A 1088 88.99 -15.81 -31.99
CA VAL A 1088 88.78 -15.47 -30.58
C VAL A 1088 90.06 -14.87 -29.96
N ASP A 1089 91.22 -15.51 -30.15
CA ASP A 1089 92.49 -15.00 -29.63
C ASP A 1089 92.87 -13.62 -30.22
N ARG A 1090 92.61 -13.41 -31.51
CA ARG A 1090 92.85 -12.14 -32.19
C ARG A 1090 91.98 -11.03 -31.64
N MET A 1091 90.68 -11.29 -31.49
CA MET A 1091 89.70 -10.33 -30.97
C MET A 1091 89.99 -9.95 -29.50
N VAL A 1092 90.35 -10.93 -28.65
CA VAL A 1092 90.76 -10.65 -27.27
C VAL A 1092 91.97 -9.73 -27.22
N LYS A 1093 93.03 -10.03 -28.00
CA LYS A 1093 94.23 -9.18 -28.08
C LYS A 1093 93.94 -7.77 -28.59
N GLN A 1094 93.04 -7.62 -29.58
CA GLN A 1094 92.63 -6.32 -30.10
C GLN A 1094 91.93 -5.48 -29.02
N LEU A 1095 90.96 -6.07 -28.32
CA LEU A 1095 90.24 -5.39 -27.23
C LEU A 1095 91.18 -5.00 -26.08
N GLU A 1096 92.12 -5.86 -25.68
CA GLU A 1096 93.14 -5.47 -24.69
C GLU A 1096 93.98 -4.28 -25.16
N GLY A 1097 94.32 -4.23 -26.46
CA GLY A 1097 95.01 -3.10 -27.06
C GLY A 1097 94.21 -1.78 -27.03
N TYR A 1098 92.88 -1.85 -27.04
CA TYR A 1098 92.02 -0.64 -26.97
C TYR A 1098 92.02 0.00 -25.59
N TYR A 1099 92.31 -0.77 -24.53
CA TYR A 1099 92.18 -0.33 -23.15
C TYR A 1099 93.05 0.88 -22.83
N ALA A 1100 94.30 0.87 -23.31
CA ALA A 1100 95.24 1.98 -23.11
C ALA A 1100 94.72 3.29 -23.71
N ASN A 1101 94.14 3.24 -24.92
CA ASN A 1101 93.61 4.43 -25.59
C ASN A 1101 92.29 4.90 -24.97
N TYR A 1102 91.44 3.98 -24.52
CA TYR A 1102 90.23 4.29 -23.78
C TYR A 1102 90.53 5.01 -22.45
N GLN A 1103 91.48 4.50 -21.65
CA GLN A 1103 91.88 5.13 -20.39
C GLN A 1103 92.51 6.50 -20.61
N LEU A 1104 93.38 6.62 -21.61
CA LEU A 1104 93.96 7.91 -21.98
C LEU A 1104 92.88 8.92 -22.39
N GLY A 1105 91.86 8.51 -23.15
CA GLY A 1105 90.71 9.35 -23.49
C GLY A 1105 89.92 9.81 -22.27
N ARG A 1106 89.64 8.90 -21.30
CA ARG A 1106 88.96 9.23 -20.04
C ARG A 1106 89.75 10.24 -19.20
N ASP A 1107 91.05 10.04 -19.08
CA ASP A 1107 91.93 10.92 -18.31
C ASP A 1107 92.02 12.32 -18.93
N LEU A 1108 92.13 12.41 -20.26
CA LEU A 1108 92.13 13.68 -20.97
C LEU A 1108 90.79 14.41 -20.82
N ALA A 1109 89.66 13.72 -20.99
CA ALA A 1109 88.33 14.29 -20.77
C ALA A 1109 88.17 14.83 -19.34
N LYS A 1110 88.71 14.13 -18.33
CA LYS A 1110 88.68 14.57 -16.93
C LYS A 1110 89.52 15.83 -16.70
N ARG A 1111 90.67 15.98 -17.36
CA ARG A 1111 91.56 17.16 -17.23
C ARG A 1111 90.94 18.42 -17.80
N ILE A 1112 90.27 18.32 -18.95
CA ILE A 1112 89.64 19.48 -19.60
C ILE A 1112 88.29 19.86 -18.98
N LYS A 1113 87.73 19.02 -18.10
CA LYS A 1113 86.41 19.23 -17.44
C LYS A 1113 86.24 20.59 -16.77
N ALA A 1114 87.30 21.16 -16.18
CA ALA A 1114 87.21 22.47 -15.54
C ALA A 1114 87.19 23.64 -16.55
N GLN A 1115 87.67 23.42 -17.77
CA GLN A 1115 87.85 24.45 -18.81
C GLN A 1115 86.73 24.43 -19.85
N CYS A 1116 86.30 23.24 -20.28
CA CYS A 1116 85.15 23.01 -21.17
C CYS A 1116 84.30 21.86 -20.62
N PRO A 1117 83.41 22.14 -19.65
CA PRO A 1117 82.65 21.11 -18.96
C PRO A 1117 81.71 20.34 -19.89
N GLU A 1118 81.18 20.98 -20.94
CA GLU A 1118 80.26 20.37 -21.89
C GLU A 1118 80.97 19.41 -22.84
N SER A 1119 82.10 19.82 -23.42
CA SER A 1119 82.97 18.94 -24.21
C SER A 1119 83.49 17.76 -23.40
N ALA A 1120 83.87 17.98 -22.14
CA ALA A 1120 84.30 16.90 -21.25
C ALA A 1120 83.18 15.92 -20.94
N ALA A 1121 81.95 16.41 -20.74
CA ALA A 1121 80.77 15.59 -20.49
C ALA A 1121 80.40 14.76 -21.73
N ASP A 1122 80.39 15.35 -22.92
CA ASP A 1122 80.13 14.62 -24.18
C ASP A 1122 81.21 13.57 -24.46
N MET A 1123 82.51 13.88 -24.32
CA MET A 1123 83.56 12.86 -24.51
C MET A 1123 83.43 11.71 -23.52
N LYS A 1124 83.03 12.02 -22.28
CA LYS A 1124 82.74 10.99 -21.28
C LYS A 1124 81.55 10.13 -21.72
N ARG A 1125 80.43 10.74 -22.14
CA ARG A 1125 79.21 10.07 -22.63
C ARG A 1125 79.50 9.20 -23.86
N HIS A 1126 80.30 9.70 -24.80
CA HIS A 1126 80.74 8.98 -25.98
C HIS A 1126 81.57 7.75 -25.61
N LEU A 1127 82.57 7.88 -24.75
CA LEU A 1127 83.38 6.73 -24.28
C LEU A 1127 82.57 5.72 -23.46
N ASP A 1128 81.64 6.19 -22.62
CA ASP A 1128 80.67 5.34 -21.90
C ASP A 1128 79.79 4.55 -22.90
N PHE A 1129 79.38 5.18 -24.00
CA PHE A 1129 78.51 4.55 -25.00
C PHE A 1129 79.23 3.57 -25.93
N LEU A 1130 80.47 3.85 -26.34
CA LEU A 1130 81.29 2.90 -27.12
C LEU A 1130 81.49 1.61 -26.32
N PHE A 1131 81.75 1.71 -25.02
CA PHE A 1131 81.97 0.54 -24.14
C PHE A 1131 80.75 0.27 -23.25
N ARG A 1132 79.54 0.45 -23.81
CA ARG A 1132 78.27 0.10 -23.15
C ARG A 1132 78.12 -1.41 -22.97
N ASN A 1133 77.18 -1.83 -22.12
CA ASN A 1133 76.78 -3.24 -22.08
C ASN A 1133 76.40 -3.72 -23.48
N ARG A 1134 76.86 -4.92 -23.86
CA ARG A 1134 76.55 -5.56 -25.15
C ARG A 1134 77.20 -4.95 -26.39
N PHE A 1135 78.20 -4.08 -26.23
CA PHE A 1135 78.93 -3.50 -27.38
C PHE A 1135 79.55 -4.55 -28.32
N LEU A 1136 79.98 -5.70 -27.80
CA LEU A 1136 80.63 -6.77 -28.57
C LEU A 1136 79.73 -7.43 -29.63
N LYS A 1137 78.42 -7.23 -29.58
CA LYS A 1137 77.49 -7.72 -30.61
C LYS A 1137 77.62 -6.99 -31.95
N SER A 1138 78.31 -5.85 -31.97
CA SER A 1138 78.52 -5.04 -33.16
C SER A 1138 79.86 -5.37 -33.79
N ASP A 1139 79.86 -5.76 -35.06
CA ASP A 1139 81.11 -6.11 -35.78
C ASP A 1139 82.07 -4.91 -35.90
N PHE A 1140 81.52 -3.69 -35.90
CA PHE A 1140 82.27 -2.42 -35.90
C PHE A 1140 83.24 -2.23 -34.73
N VAL A 1141 83.08 -2.99 -33.63
CA VAL A 1141 83.99 -2.90 -32.48
C VAL A 1141 85.43 -3.21 -32.91
N PHE A 1142 85.63 -4.20 -33.76
CA PHE A 1142 86.97 -4.66 -34.14
C PHE A 1142 87.54 -3.91 -35.34
N GLU A 1143 86.67 -3.29 -36.14
CA GLU A 1143 87.04 -2.56 -37.35
C GLU A 1143 87.29 -1.06 -37.08
N ASP A 1144 86.36 -0.40 -36.39
CA ASP A 1144 86.30 1.07 -36.36
C ASP A 1144 86.65 1.70 -35.00
N TYR A 1145 86.53 0.98 -33.87
CA TYR A 1145 86.85 1.55 -32.55
C TYR A 1145 88.28 2.10 -32.43
N PRO A 1146 89.33 1.51 -33.05
CA PRO A 1146 90.65 2.14 -33.07
C PRO A 1146 90.63 3.57 -33.62
N ARG A 1147 89.84 3.82 -34.68
CA ARG A 1147 89.69 5.13 -35.30
C ARG A 1147 88.92 6.08 -34.38
N TYR A 1148 87.81 5.63 -33.80
CA TYR A 1148 87.00 6.45 -32.90
C TYR A 1148 87.76 6.84 -31.63
N LEU A 1149 88.47 5.90 -31.00
CA LEU A 1149 89.31 6.19 -29.84
C LEU A 1149 90.44 7.17 -30.16
N ARG A 1150 91.07 7.05 -31.33
CA ARG A 1150 92.06 8.03 -31.80
C ARG A 1150 91.44 9.40 -32.02
N GLY A 1151 90.23 9.46 -32.56
CA GLY A 1151 89.45 10.69 -32.72
C GLY A 1151 89.17 11.38 -31.39
N VAL A 1152 88.73 10.63 -30.37
CA VAL A 1152 88.50 11.16 -29.01
C VAL A 1152 89.79 11.70 -28.40
N LYS A 1153 90.92 11.00 -28.55
CA LYS A 1153 92.22 11.49 -28.10
C LYS A 1153 92.59 12.84 -28.73
N ILE A 1154 92.54 12.93 -30.06
CA ILE A 1154 92.87 14.16 -30.81
C ILE A 1154 91.95 15.31 -30.40
N ARG A 1155 90.65 15.04 -30.27
CA ARG A 1155 89.68 16.03 -29.80
C ARG A 1155 90.03 16.55 -28.42
N ALA A 1156 90.33 15.65 -27.47
CA ALA A 1156 90.64 16.04 -26.10
C ALA A 1156 91.93 16.88 -26.00
N GLU A 1157 92.97 16.55 -26.77
CA GLU A 1157 94.20 17.35 -26.85
C GLU A 1157 93.95 18.76 -27.43
N ARG A 1158 93.07 18.88 -28.43
CA ARG A 1158 92.69 20.19 -29.02
C ARG A 1158 91.79 21.02 -28.11
N ALA A 1159 90.83 20.38 -27.46
CA ALA A 1159 89.92 21.03 -26.53
C ALA A 1159 90.68 21.67 -25.35
N ALA A 1160 91.78 21.06 -24.90
CA ALA A 1160 92.67 21.65 -23.89
C ALA A 1160 93.34 22.96 -24.35
N GLY A 1161 93.63 23.11 -25.64
CA GLY A 1161 94.28 24.31 -26.20
C GLY A 1161 93.31 25.40 -26.67
N ALA A 1162 92.09 25.03 -27.05
CA ALA A 1162 91.07 25.97 -27.52
C ALA A 1162 89.64 25.53 -27.09
N PRO A 1163 89.28 25.65 -25.79
CA PRO A 1163 88.04 25.10 -25.23
C PRO A 1163 86.77 25.59 -25.94
N GLY A 1164 86.60 26.90 -26.09
CA GLY A 1164 85.39 27.48 -26.69
C GLY A 1164 85.18 27.11 -28.17
N ARG A 1165 86.25 26.78 -28.92
CA ARG A 1165 86.12 26.33 -30.31
C ARG A 1165 85.64 24.88 -30.41
N ASP A 1166 85.93 24.04 -29.42
CA ASP A 1166 85.40 22.68 -29.35
C ASP A 1166 83.91 22.70 -28.98
N GLU A 1167 83.50 23.55 -28.02
CA GLU A 1167 82.10 23.69 -27.61
C GLU A 1167 81.22 24.21 -28.76
N THR A 1168 81.64 25.23 -29.52
CA THR A 1168 80.89 25.66 -30.73
C THR A 1168 80.74 24.54 -31.78
N LYS A 1169 81.73 23.67 -31.91
CA LYS A 1169 81.65 22.51 -32.82
C LYS A 1169 80.73 21.42 -32.27
N LEU A 1170 80.66 21.28 -30.94
CA LEU A 1170 79.76 20.36 -30.27
C LEU A 1170 78.31 20.81 -30.44
N ASP A 1171 78.01 22.10 -30.27
CA ASP A 1171 76.66 22.68 -30.47
C ASP A 1171 76.10 22.37 -31.87
N ALA A 1172 76.96 22.34 -32.89
CA ALA A 1172 76.53 22.07 -34.25
C ALA A 1172 76.02 20.63 -34.47
N ILE A 1173 76.33 19.71 -33.55
CA ILE A 1173 75.93 18.29 -33.67
C ILE A 1173 75.19 17.77 -32.43
N SER A 1174 75.10 18.53 -31.34
CA SER A 1174 74.55 18.12 -30.04
C SER A 1174 73.12 17.60 -30.16
N ASP A 1175 72.27 18.29 -30.93
CA ASP A 1175 70.89 17.89 -31.16
C ASP A 1175 70.76 16.47 -31.75
N TYR A 1176 71.64 16.10 -32.68
CA TYR A 1176 71.64 14.76 -33.27
C TYR A 1176 72.14 13.71 -32.28
N LEU A 1177 73.11 14.07 -31.45
CA LEU A 1177 73.67 13.18 -30.43
C LEU A 1177 72.65 12.93 -29.31
N ASP A 1178 71.93 13.95 -28.86
CA ASP A 1178 70.89 13.82 -27.85
C ASP A 1178 69.70 13.01 -28.36
N ARG A 1179 69.27 13.27 -29.60
CA ARG A 1179 68.26 12.46 -30.30
C ARG A 1179 68.68 11.01 -30.42
N PHE A 1180 69.92 10.76 -30.84
CA PHE A 1180 70.48 9.42 -30.93
C PHE A 1180 70.45 8.73 -29.57
N HIS A 1181 71.00 9.36 -28.53
CA HIS A 1181 71.08 8.75 -27.21
C HIS A 1181 69.70 8.49 -26.61
N LEU A 1182 68.73 9.38 -26.80
CA LEU A 1182 67.33 9.16 -26.37
C LEU A 1182 66.72 7.94 -27.09
N ALA A 1183 66.91 7.84 -28.41
CA ALA A 1183 66.44 6.69 -29.18
C ALA A 1183 67.18 5.40 -28.79
N ALA A 1184 68.48 5.46 -28.54
CA ALA A 1184 69.29 4.32 -28.11
C ALA A 1184 68.91 3.83 -26.70
N GLU A 1185 68.56 4.74 -25.78
CA GLU A 1185 68.04 4.41 -24.44
C GLU A 1185 66.63 3.79 -24.50
N SER A 1186 65.85 4.12 -25.52
CA SER A 1186 64.49 3.58 -25.74
C SER A 1186 64.47 2.14 -26.26
N VAL A 1187 65.62 1.60 -26.68
CA VAL A 1187 65.72 0.24 -27.22
C VAL A 1187 66.55 -0.65 -26.29
N PRO A 1188 66.10 -1.88 -26.01
CA PRO A 1188 66.84 -2.79 -25.13
C PRO A 1188 68.24 -3.16 -25.66
N GLU A 1189 68.41 -3.18 -26.99
CA GLU A 1189 69.65 -3.53 -27.68
C GLU A 1189 69.74 -2.78 -29.01
N LEU A 1190 70.86 -2.09 -29.26
CA LEU A 1190 71.02 -1.26 -30.45
C LEU A 1190 71.07 -2.11 -31.73
N THR A 1191 71.76 -3.26 -31.69
CA THR A 1191 71.89 -4.16 -32.84
C THR A 1191 70.58 -4.83 -33.25
N ASP A 1192 69.52 -4.71 -32.43
CA ASP A 1192 68.20 -5.25 -32.75
C ASP A 1192 67.35 -4.27 -33.59
N LYS A 1193 67.88 -3.06 -33.83
CA LYS A 1193 67.27 -2.02 -34.66
C LYS A 1193 68.27 -1.54 -35.72
N PRO A 1194 68.34 -2.22 -36.89
CA PRO A 1194 69.37 -1.96 -37.91
C PRO A 1194 69.47 -0.48 -38.33
N LEU A 1195 68.35 0.19 -38.58
CA LEU A 1195 68.35 1.60 -38.97
C LEU A 1195 68.92 2.53 -37.89
N LEU A 1196 68.67 2.23 -36.62
CA LEU A 1196 69.18 3.02 -35.51
C LEU A 1196 70.68 2.75 -35.27
N HIS A 1197 71.11 1.50 -35.49
CA HIS A 1197 72.51 1.11 -35.49
C HIS A 1197 73.31 1.73 -36.65
N ASP A 1198 72.71 1.83 -37.85
CA ASP A 1198 73.29 2.54 -38.99
C ASP A 1198 73.37 4.06 -38.75
N PHE A 1199 72.31 4.63 -38.16
CA PHE A 1199 72.33 6.04 -37.75
C PHE A 1199 73.44 6.33 -36.74
N TRP A 1200 73.61 5.46 -35.74
CA TRP A 1200 74.73 5.55 -34.80
C TRP A 1200 76.07 5.59 -35.54
N ARG A 1201 76.32 4.68 -36.48
CA ARG A 1201 77.56 4.64 -37.26
C ARG A 1201 77.80 5.96 -38.00
N LEU A 1202 76.76 6.52 -38.64
CA LEU A 1202 76.86 7.82 -39.31
C LEU A 1202 77.17 8.96 -38.34
N THR A 1203 76.64 8.92 -37.11
CA THR A 1203 76.99 9.92 -36.08
C THR A 1203 78.47 9.83 -35.66
N GLU A 1204 79.05 8.63 -35.60
CA GLU A 1204 80.48 8.46 -35.28
C GLU A 1204 81.41 8.97 -36.39
N GLU A 1205 81.06 8.72 -37.66
CA GLU A 1205 81.80 9.28 -38.80
C GLU A 1205 81.69 10.82 -38.86
N CYS A 1206 80.53 11.38 -38.48
CA CYS A 1206 80.36 12.82 -38.34
C CYS A 1206 81.23 13.39 -37.20
N ARG A 1207 81.29 12.70 -36.04
CA ARG A 1207 82.17 13.09 -34.92
C ARG A 1207 83.64 13.15 -35.36
N LEU A 1208 84.13 12.16 -36.11
CA LEU A 1208 85.48 12.20 -36.66
C LEU A 1208 85.69 13.39 -37.61
N ALA A 1209 84.75 13.63 -38.53
CA ALA A 1209 84.84 14.74 -39.49
C ALA A 1209 84.89 16.12 -38.81
N VAL A 1210 84.14 16.31 -37.73
CA VAL A 1210 84.04 17.58 -37.02
C VAL A 1210 85.25 17.84 -36.12
N PHE A 1211 85.68 16.81 -35.37
CA PHE A 1211 86.66 16.98 -34.30
C PHE A 1211 88.09 16.54 -34.65
N ALA A 1212 88.23 15.51 -35.49
CA ALA A 1212 89.51 14.90 -35.84
C ALA A 1212 89.59 14.55 -37.34
N PRO A 1213 89.51 15.55 -38.25
CA PRO A 1213 89.47 15.33 -39.70
C PRO A 1213 90.73 14.66 -40.26
N GLU A 1214 91.84 14.62 -39.51
CA GLU A 1214 93.04 13.86 -39.85
C GLU A 1214 92.90 12.34 -39.67
N VAL A 1215 91.88 11.87 -38.95
CA VAL A 1215 91.56 10.45 -38.87
C VAL A 1215 90.78 10.08 -40.13
N PRO A 1216 91.23 9.07 -40.91
CA PRO A 1216 90.51 8.64 -42.10
C PRO A 1216 89.05 8.32 -41.79
N LEU A 1217 88.13 8.82 -42.61
CA LEU A 1217 86.70 8.55 -42.53
C LEU A 1217 86.37 7.26 -43.30
N GLY A 1218 85.53 6.41 -42.73
CA GLY A 1218 85.03 5.19 -43.36
C GLY A 1218 83.93 5.51 -44.37
N GLU A 1219 83.15 6.56 -44.10
CA GLU A 1219 82.20 7.14 -45.04
C GLU A 1219 82.10 8.67 -44.83
N ARG A 1220 81.83 9.43 -45.90
CA ARG A 1220 81.52 10.87 -45.76
C ARG A 1220 80.12 11.06 -45.18
N ALA A 1221 80.04 11.60 -43.96
CA ALA A 1221 78.81 11.87 -43.25
C ALA A 1221 78.60 13.39 -43.00
N PRO A 1222 78.12 14.17 -44.00
CA PRO A 1222 77.74 15.57 -43.77
C PRO A 1222 76.47 15.67 -42.93
N LEU A 1223 76.28 16.78 -42.19
CA LEU A 1223 75.12 16.97 -41.30
C LEU A 1223 73.76 16.71 -41.97
N LYS A 1224 73.56 17.11 -43.22
CA LYS A 1224 72.34 16.83 -44.00
C LYS A 1224 72.02 15.35 -44.18
N LYS A 1225 73.03 14.47 -44.11
CA LYS A 1225 72.84 13.02 -44.21
C LYS A 1225 72.29 12.45 -42.89
N LEU A 1226 72.61 13.08 -41.75
CA LEU A 1226 72.00 12.75 -40.45
C LEU A 1226 70.53 13.16 -40.43
N ASP A 1227 70.14 14.31 -40.97
CA ASP A 1227 68.73 14.70 -41.10
C ASP A 1227 67.90 13.63 -41.82
N LYS A 1228 68.36 13.23 -43.02
CA LYS A 1228 67.66 12.22 -43.83
C LYS A 1228 67.60 10.86 -43.14
N ALA A 1229 68.69 10.40 -42.55
CA ALA A 1229 68.72 9.14 -41.82
C ALA A 1229 67.84 9.18 -40.55
N TRP A 1230 67.69 10.35 -39.93
CA TRP A 1230 66.79 10.55 -38.79
C TRP A 1230 65.31 10.58 -39.20
N GLU A 1231 64.97 11.16 -40.36
CA GLU A 1231 63.62 11.09 -40.92
C GLU A 1231 63.22 9.64 -41.27
N GLU A 1232 64.15 8.85 -41.80
CA GLU A 1232 63.94 7.42 -42.09
C GLU A 1232 63.72 6.57 -40.81
N LEU A 1233 64.12 7.07 -39.64
CA LEU A 1233 63.80 6.45 -38.33
C LEU A 1233 62.41 6.80 -37.80
N ARG A 1234 61.78 7.87 -38.29
CA ARG A 1234 60.47 8.37 -37.84
C ARG A 1234 59.27 7.70 -38.53
N PHE A 1235 59.49 6.78 -39.48
CA PHE A 1235 58.46 6.10 -40.27
C PHE A 1235 58.51 4.56 -40.21
#